data_AF-A0AAV3PS46-F1
#
_entry.id   AF-A0AAV3PS46-F1
#
_cell.length_a   1.000
_cell.length_b   1.000
_cell.length_c   1.000
_cell.angle_alpha   90.00
_cell.angle_beta   90.00
_cell.angle_gamma   90.00
#
_symmetry.space_group_name_H-M   'P 1'
#
loop_
_entity.id
_entity.type
_entity.pdbx_description
1 polymer ?
#
loop_
_entity_poly.entity_id
_entity_poly.type
_entity_poly.pdbx_seq_one_letter_code
_entity_poly.pdbx_strand_id
1 'polypeptide(L)'
;MMMNTGGRLIAGSHNRNEFLLINADDVGKVKSIRELSGQTCQICGDEIDITKDGELFVACNECAFPVCRTCYEYERREGNQVCPQCKTRFKRLKGSPRVEGDEEEDDIDDLEHEFDYENLEDLQTSYHANVTNHGDHFSSSRNASCSRHESLVQKYEVPLLTYGEESEQISSDQHALIVPPNSRNGFGFQSTSSTDPYASSQPRAMVPEKDIAVYGYGSVAWKDRMEEWKKKQNDQLQVIKHQGGGDGGDNEDSDLLMMDEGRQPLSRKVPISSSKINPYRILIILRLAILALFFHYRILHPVNDAYGLWITSVICEIWFAISWILDQFPKWYPIKRETYLDRLSFRYEREGKPSELADVDIFVSTVDPMKEPPLITANTVLSILAVDYPVDKVSCYVSDDGAAMLTFESLSETTEFARKWVPFCKNYNIEPRAPEWYFSQKMDYLKNKVHPAFVGERRAMKREYEEFKVRINALVATAEKVPEEGWTMQDGTPWPGNNVRDHPGMIQVFLGDDGLRDVEGNVLPRLVYVSREKRPGFDHHKKAGAMNSLVRVSAVMSNAPFLLNVDCDHYINNSKALREAMCFLMDPTSGKQICYVQFPQRFDGIDLHDRYSNRNVVFFDINMKGLDGLQGPIYVGTGCVFRRQALYGTDAPIKKKPPSKTCNCLPKWCCCCFGSRNNKKGKSRKEKKRKLKQEGSKQVHALETIEEGTEGKKSVNSPLVSRTKLEGKFGQSPVFVASTLLENGGSPVSVGSSELLKESIHVISCGFEDKTEWGKEVGWIYGSVTEDILTGFKMHCHGWRSVYCIPKRAAFKGSAPINLSDRLHQVLRWALGSVEIFLSKHCPIWYGYGGGLKLLQRFSYINSVVYPWTSIPLLVYCTLPAVCLLTGKFIVPEISNYASIIFMALFISIAATGILEMQWGGVGIDDWWRNEQFWVIGGVSAHLFALFQGLLKVLFGVDTNFTVTSKGGDDGEFSDLYLFKWTSLLIPPTTLLIINVIGVIVGVADAVNNGYDSWGPLFGRLFFAFWVIVHLYPFLKGLLGKQDRTPTIVVVWSILLASILLLVWVRVNPFVSRDGPVLEICGLDCDK
;
A
#
# COMPACT_ATOMS: atom_id res chain seq x y z
N MET A 1 46.43 8.41 0.78
CA MET A 1 45.73 8.24 2.06
C MET A 1 44.25 8.11 1.77
N MET A 2 43.55 7.17 2.38
CA MET A 2 42.09 7.07 2.28
C MET A 2 41.46 8.00 3.32
N MET A 3 40.56 8.88 2.92
CA MET A 3 39.63 9.51 3.87
C MET A 3 38.54 8.48 4.18
N ASN A 4 38.56 7.94 5.40
CA ASN A 4 37.45 7.14 5.91
C ASN A 4 36.29 8.10 6.22
N THR A 5 35.17 7.95 5.53
CA THR A 5 34.07 8.93 5.53
C THR A 5 33.05 8.76 6.66
N GLY A 6 33.21 7.74 7.52
CA GLY A 6 32.59 7.61 8.86
C GLY A 6 31.07 7.37 8.96
N GLY A 7 30.29 8.02 8.10
CA GLY A 7 28.86 8.29 8.33
C GLY A 7 28.50 9.77 8.16
N ARG A 8 29.28 10.53 7.37
CA ARG A 8 29.16 12.00 7.23
C ARG A 8 28.15 12.42 6.18
N LEU A 9 27.33 13.40 6.53
CA LEU A 9 26.44 14.09 5.60
C LEU A 9 27.27 14.82 4.54
N ILE A 10 26.99 14.57 3.27
CA ILE A 10 27.63 15.27 2.16
C ILE A 10 26.58 16.12 1.44
N ALA A 11 26.79 17.43 1.44
CA ALA A 11 25.97 18.40 0.73
C ALA A 11 26.76 18.97 -0.46
N GLY A 12 26.16 19.06 -1.64
CA GLY A 12 26.86 19.56 -2.82
C GLY A 12 25.99 20.02 -3.98
N SER A 13 26.60 20.84 -4.82
CA SER A 13 26.02 21.49 -5.99
C SER A 13 27.00 21.35 -7.14
N HIS A 14 26.75 20.35 -8.00
CA HIS A 14 27.60 20.09 -9.17
C HIS A 14 27.75 21.34 -10.06
N ASN A 15 26.65 22.07 -10.26
CA ASN A 15 26.62 23.27 -11.10
C ASN A 15 27.40 24.46 -10.53
N ARG A 16 27.86 24.40 -9.27
CA ARG A 16 28.75 25.40 -8.65
C ARG A 16 30.13 24.84 -8.29
N ASN A 17 30.39 23.55 -8.53
CA ASN A 17 31.53 22.79 -7.98
C ASN A 17 31.67 22.85 -6.45
N GLU A 18 30.58 23.15 -5.73
CA GLU A 18 30.54 23.19 -4.27
C GLU A 18 30.30 21.77 -3.74
N PHE A 19 31.21 21.27 -2.89
CA PHE A 19 31.04 20.01 -2.15
C PHE A 19 31.50 20.22 -0.70
N LEU A 20 30.59 20.01 0.24
CA LEU A 20 30.80 20.16 1.68
C LEU A 20 30.62 18.79 2.35
N LEU A 21 31.65 18.37 3.11
CA LEU A 21 31.55 17.24 4.04
C LEU A 21 31.22 17.80 5.43
N ILE A 22 30.11 17.35 6.03
CA ILE A 22 29.60 17.80 7.33
C ILE A 22 29.69 16.63 8.32
N ASN A 23 30.14 16.88 9.55
CA ASN A 23 30.56 15.82 10.47
C ASN A 23 29.40 15.28 11.31
N ALA A 24 28.51 14.51 10.68
CA ALA A 24 27.39 13.85 11.36
C ALA A 24 27.79 12.71 12.34
N ASP A 25 29.09 12.39 12.47
CA ASP A 25 29.59 11.20 13.19
C ASP A 25 29.69 11.34 14.74
N ASP A 26 29.70 12.56 15.29
CA ASP A 26 29.86 12.75 16.75
C ASP A 26 28.57 12.47 17.55
N VAL A 27 27.44 12.21 16.86
CA VAL A 27 26.10 11.89 17.40
C VAL A 27 26.10 10.73 18.42
N GLY A 28 27.13 9.86 18.41
CA GLY A 28 27.24 8.72 19.31
C GLY A 28 28.15 8.90 20.55
N LYS A 29 28.70 10.10 20.83
CA LYS A 29 29.60 10.30 21.99
C LYS A 29 29.43 11.65 22.70
N VAL A 30 29.03 11.56 23.97
CA VAL A 30 29.26 12.61 24.97
C VAL A 30 30.76 12.89 25.09
N LYS A 31 31.21 14.03 24.54
CA LYS A 31 32.59 14.54 24.70
C LYS A 31 32.70 15.36 25.98
N SER A 32 32.68 14.68 27.12
CA SER A 32 33.10 15.22 28.42
C SER A 32 33.71 14.09 29.27
N ILE A 33 34.29 14.42 30.43
CA ILE A 33 34.85 13.46 31.40
C ILE A 33 36.03 12.60 30.85
N ARG A 34 36.84 13.12 29.91
CA ARG A 34 38.19 12.59 29.62
C ARG A 34 39.33 13.61 29.63
N GLU A 35 39.05 14.88 29.97
CA GLU A 35 40.07 15.93 30.15
C GLU A 35 40.17 16.43 31.62
N LEU A 36 39.50 15.75 32.57
CA LEU A 36 39.42 16.14 33.99
C LEU A 36 40.01 15.10 34.97
N SER A 37 40.82 14.16 34.49
CA SER A 37 41.57 13.24 35.37
C SER A 37 42.64 14.01 36.15
N GLY A 38 42.41 14.26 37.44
CA GLY A 38 43.31 15.00 38.32
C GLY A 38 42.70 16.20 39.06
N GLN A 39 41.37 16.32 39.12
CA GLN A 39 40.73 17.32 40.00
C GLN A 39 40.82 16.93 41.48
N THR A 40 41.24 17.88 42.32
CA THR A 40 41.18 17.78 43.78
C THR A 40 39.95 18.49 44.35
N CYS A 41 39.47 17.99 45.49
CA CYS A 41 38.34 18.54 46.22
C CYS A 41 38.64 19.96 46.70
N GLN A 42 37.75 20.90 46.37
CA GLN A 42 37.87 22.32 46.73
C GLN A 42 37.49 22.63 48.20
N ILE A 43 37.29 21.60 49.03
CA ILE A 43 36.95 21.74 50.46
C ILE A 43 38.10 21.23 51.35
N CYS A 44 38.63 20.03 51.11
CA CYS A 44 39.77 19.48 51.87
C CYS A 44 41.12 19.49 51.13
N GLY A 45 41.12 19.52 49.79
CA GLY A 45 42.32 19.42 48.95
C GLY A 45 42.70 18.01 48.50
N ASP A 46 42.03 16.97 48.99
CA ASP A 46 42.28 15.57 48.61
C ASP A 46 41.85 15.26 47.16
N GLU A 47 42.33 14.16 46.59
CA GLU A 47 41.87 13.67 45.27
C GLU A 47 40.40 13.23 45.32
N ILE A 48 39.69 13.38 44.21
CA ILE A 48 38.27 13.00 44.12
C ILE A 48 38.14 11.53 43.73
N ASP A 49 37.37 10.78 44.53
CA ASP A 49 37.13 9.35 44.35
C ASP A 49 36.63 9.00 42.94
N ILE A 50 37.14 7.90 42.40
CA ILE A 50 36.58 7.26 41.19
C ILE A 50 35.60 6.18 41.66
N THR A 51 34.40 6.19 41.09
CA THR A 51 33.36 5.19 41.35
C THR A 51 33.78 3.80 40.85
N LYS A 52 33.10 2.74 41.32
CA LYS A 52 33.43 1.34 40.96
C LYS A 52 33.34 1.08 39.44
N ASP A 53 32.54 1.88 38.74
CA ASP A 53 32.29 1.79 37.30
C ASP A 53 33.29 2.61 36.46
N GLY A 54 34.22 3.33 37.11
CA GLY A 54 35.32 4.07 36.46
C GLY A 54 35.02 5.55 36.19
N GLU A 55 33.90 6.09 36.68
CA GLU A 55 33.51 7.50 36.52
C GLU A 55 33.94 8.33 37.74
N LEU A 56 34.29 9.60 37.54
CA LEU A 56 34.64 10.52 38.63
C LEU A 56 33.41 10.82 39.50
N PHE A 57 33.58 10.85 40.82
CA PHE A 57 32.50 11.21 41.74
C PHE A 57 32.07 12.68 41.57
N VAL A 58 30.81 12.90 41.18
CA VAL A 58 30.21 14.24 41.02
C VAL A 58 29.23 14.49 42.16
N ALA A 59 29.59 15.42 43.06
CA ALA A 59 28.78 15.76 44.22
C ALA A 59 27.51 16.57 43.88
N CYS A 60 27.55 17.41 42.83
CA CYS A 60 26.45 18.31 42.45
C CYS A 60 26.21 18.30 40.94
N ASN A 61 25.10 17.70 40.51
CA ASN A 61 24.77 17.52 39.09
C ASN A 61 24.55 18.84 38.32
N GLU A 62 24.14 19.92 38.99
CA GLU A 62 23.88 21.23 38.36
C GLU A 62 25.14 21.97 37.87
N CYS A 63 26.27 21.82 38.58
CA CYS A 63 27.47 22.64 38.35
C CYS A 63 28.80 21.86 38.39
N ALA A 64 28.75 20.55 38.66
CA ALA A 64 29.90 19.66 38.77
C ALA A 64 31.02 20.17 39.70
N PHE A 65 30.67 20.90 40.77
CA PHE A 65 31.66 21.47 41.71
C PHE A 65 32.52 20.36 42.34
N PRO A 66 33.86 20.39 42.17
CA PRO A 66 34.74 19.29 42.58
C PRO A 66 34.84 19.14 44.10
N VAL A 67 34.19 18.08 44.62
CA VAL A 67 34.13 17.73 46.05
C VAL A 67 34.25 16.20 46.19
N CYS A 68 35.10 15.71 47.09
CA CYS A 68 35.26 14.28 47.38
C CYS A 68 34.06 13.73 48.19
N ARG A 69 33.93 12.40 48.27
CA ARG A 69 32.74 11.79 48.90
C ARG A 69 32.57 12.18 50.38
N THR A 70 33.66 12.20 51.14
CA THR A 70 33.65 12.56 52.56
C THR A 70 33.20 14.00 52.82
N CYS A 71 33.64 14.98 52.01
CA CYS A 71 33.19 16.36 52.14
C CYS A 71 31.73 16.57 51.69
N TYR A 72 31.25 15.81 50.69
CA TYR A 72 29.83 15.79 50.31
C TYR A 72 28.95 15.19 51.42
N GLU A 73 29.34 14.06 52.02
CA GLU A 73 28.59 13.44 53.12
C GLU A 73 28.62 14.31 54.38
N TYR A 74 29.72 15.00 54.67
CA TYR A 74 29.80 16.01 55.73
C TYR A 74 28.85 17.20 55.50
N GLU A 75 28.87 17.84 54.32
CA GLU A 75 27.97 18.98 54.04
C GLU A 75 26.49 18.61 54.05
N ARG A 76 26.14 17.34 53.76
CA ARG A 76 24.76 16.84 53.90
C ARG A 76 24.36 16.52 55.34
N ARG A 77 25.29 16.08 56.18
CA ARG A 77 25.00 15.60 57.55
C ARG A 77 25.15 16.68 58.62
N GLU A 78 26.18 17.51 58.51
CA GLU A 78 26.63 18.47 59.54
C GLU A 78 26.82 19.89 58.98
N GLY A 79 26.88 20.04 57.66
CA GLY A 79 26.91 21.33 56.97
C GLY A 79 25.53 21.85 56.55
N ASN A 80 25.49 22.67 55.48
CA ASN A 80 24.28 23.42 55.10
C ASN A 80 23.37 22.68 54.09
N GLN A 81 23.64 21.41 53.81
CA GLN A 81 23.01 20.58 52.77
C GLN A 81 23.06 21.15 51.33
N VAL A 82 23.75 22.26 51.07
CA VAL A 82 23.77 22.95 49.77
C VAL A 82 25.17 23.02 49.16
N CYS A 83 25.26 22.94 47.83
CA CYS A 83 26.50 23.10 47.10
C CYS A 83 27.15 24.46 47.40
N PRO A 84 28.43 24.51 47.84
CA PRO A 84 29.09 25.76 48.17
C PRO A 84 29.10 26.80 47.04
N GLN A 85 29.17 26.35 45.77
CA GLN A 85 29.19 27.21 44.59
C GLN A 85 27.79 27.69 44.17
N CYS A 86 26.87 26.79 43.78
CA CYS A 86 25.58 27.17 43.19
C CYS A 86 24.42 27.32 44.19
N LYS A 87 24.61 26.92 45.46
CA LYS A 87 23.60 26.89 46.53
C LYS A 87 22.38 25.97 46.30
N THR A 88 22.36 25.16 45.24
CA THR A 88 21.39 24.05 45.10
C THR A 88 21.60 23.02 46.21
N ARG A 89 20.50 22.46 46.76
CA ARG A 89 20.55 21.36 47.75
C ARG A 89 21.18 20.11 47.13
N PHE A 90 22.03 19.42 47.90
CA PHE A 90 22.67 18.17 47.51
C PHE A 90 21.68 17.00 47.58
N LYS A 91 21.20 16.53 46.42
CA LYS A 91 20.44 15.29 46.28
C LYS A 91 21.19 14.08 46.85
N ARG A 92 20.46 13.04 47.26
CA ARG A 92 21.04 11.82 47.84
C ARG A 92 21.63 10.90 46.75
N LEU A 93 22.92 10.55 46.88
CA LEU A 93 23.61 9.58 46.02
C LEU A 93 23.58 8.17 46.63
N LYS A 94 23.46 7.13 45.79
CA LYS A 94 23.28 5.74 46.24
C LYS A 94 24.40 5.29 47.20
N GLY A 95 24.00 4.60 48.27
CA GLY A 95 24.89 4.17 49.35
C GLY A 95 25.31 5.27 50.34
N SER A 96 24.79 6.50 50.23
CA SER A 96 24.99 7.55 51.24
C SER A 96 23.84 7.53 52.28
N PRO A 97 24.07 7.90 53.55
CA PRO A 97 23.01 8.00 54.55
C PRO A 97 21.86 8.94 54.14
N ARG A 98 20.64 8.63 54.59
CA ARG A 98 19.52 9.59 54.60
C ARG A 98 19.79 10.68 55.64
N VAL A 99 19.43 11.92 55.30
CA VAL A 99 19.47 13.08 56.20
C VAL A 99 18.11 13.79 56.22
N GLU A 100 17.89 14.68 57.19
CA GLU A 100 16.63 15.38 57.38
C GLU A 100 16.24 16.17 56.10
N GLY A 101 15.01 15.93 55.62
CA GLY A 101 14.50 16.45 54.34
C GLY A 101 14.72 15.55 53.11
N ASP A 102 15.28 14.34 53.25
CA ASP A 102 15.36 13.37 52.13
C ASP A 102 14.02 12.66 51.83
N GLU A 103 12.97 12.93 52.60
CA GLU A 103 11.64 12.31 52.52
C GLU A 103 10.76 12.83 51.37
N GLU A 104 11.22 13.85 50.63
CA GLU A 104 10.51 14.39 49.45
C GLU A 104 11.09 13.86 48.11
N GLU A 105 12.11 13.00 48.12
CA GLU A 105 12.76 12.42 46.92
C GLU A 105 12.53 10.90 46.78
N ASP A 106 11.28 10.46 46.92
CA ASP A 106 10.82 9.05 46.98
C ASP A 106 10.86 8.27 45.63
N ASP A 107 11.76 8.62 44.71
CA ASP A 107 11.94 7.99 43.39
C ASP A 107 13.17 7.04 43.30
N ILE A 108 13.74 6.61 44.45
CA ILE A 108 14.91 5.70 44.51
C ILE A 108 14.62 4.49 45.43
N ASP A 109 14.26 3.35 44.82
CA ASP A 109 14.09 2.04 45.47
C ASP A 109 15.44 1.47 45.98
N ASP A 110 15.85 1.83 47.20
CA ASP A 110 17.03 1.27 47.90
C ASP A 110 16.72 -0.10 48.57
N LEU A 111 15.96 -0.98 47.91
CA LEU A 111 15.51 -2.28 48.44
C LEU A 111 16.63 -3.33 48.67
N GLU A 112 17.90 -3.00 48.43
CA GLU A 112 19.01 -3.95 48.44
C GLU A 112 19.76 -4.09 49.78
N HIS A 113 19.45 -3.30 50.83
CA HIS A 113 20.18 -3.31 52.11
C HIS A 113 19.29 -3.42 53.38
N GLU A 114 17.98 -3.67 53.26
CA GLU A 114 17.06 -3.75 54.42
C GLU A 114 16.81 -5.18 54.95
N PHE A 115 17.49 -6.20 54.40
CA PHE A 115 17.22 -7.62 54.71
C PHE A 115 18.47 -8.50 54.94
N ASP A 116 19.52 -7.99 55.60
CA ASP A 116 20.58 -8.82 56.17
C ASP A 116 20.11 -9.50 57.48
N TYR A 117 19.53 -10.70 57.35
CA TYR A 117 18.92 -11.45 58.46
C TYR A 117 19.84 -12.54 59.04
N GLU A 118 21.04 -12.16 59.51
CA GLU A 118 21.90 -13.04 60.32
C GLU A 118 22.24 -12.44 61.68
N ASN A 119 21.42 -12.78 62.69
CA ASN A 119 21.78 -13.19 64.07
C ASN A 119 20.59 -12.97 65.02
N LEU A 120 19.90 -14.06 65.42
CA LEU A 120 18.84 -13.98 66.45
C LEU A 120 18.65 -15.28 67.24
N GLU A 121 19.75 -15.96 67.59
CA GLU A 121 19.79 -16.86 68.75
C GLU A 121 20.26 -16.09 70.00
N ASP A 122 19.49 -15.08 70.43
CA ASP A 122 19.38 -14.67 71.84
C ASP A 122 18.33 -13.55 71.99
N LEU A 123 17.10 -13.91 72.40
CA LEU A 123 16.68 -13.76 73.80
C LEU A 123 15.23 -14.22 73.97
N GLN A 124 15.03 -15.37 74.60
CA GLN A 124 13.71 -15.82 75.02
C GLN A 124 13.28 -15.10 76.30
N THR A 125 11.97 -14.92 76.50
CA THR A 125 11.31 -14.49 77.77
C THR A 125 11.20 -12.98 78.06
N SER A 126 10.06 -12.38 77.69
CA SER A 126 9.38 -11.39 78.57
C SER A 126 7.90 -11.13 78.20
N TYR A 127 7.01 -11.59 79.09
CA TYR A 127 5.65 -11.09 79.41
C TYR A 127 4.55 -10.91 78.34
N HIS A 128 3.51 -11.76 78.47
CA HIS A 128 2.12 -11.40 78.20
C HIS A 128 1.63 -10.23 79.08
N ALA A 129 0.74 -9.36 78.56
CA ALA A 129 -0.44 -8.86 79.29
C ALA A 129 -1.47 -8.12 78.39
N ASN A 130 -2.70 -8.66 78.33
CA ASN A 130 -4.01 -8.04 78.64
C ASN A 130 -4.19 -6.50 78.74
N VAL A 131 -5.39 -5.88 78.59
CA VAL A 131 -6.72 -6.13 77.92
C VAL A 131 -7.74 -5.07 78.46
N THR A 132 -8.93 -4.88 77.83
CA THR A 132 -10.12 -4.11 78.31
C THR A 132 -10.03 -2.55 78.43
N ASN A 133 -11.10 -1.72 78.29
CA ASN A 133 -12.49 -1.96 77.81
C ASN A 133 -13.30 -0.72 77.32
N HIS A 134 -14.31 -1.02 76.49
CA HIS A 134 -15.66 -0.44 76.30
C HIS A 134 -16.00 1.07 76.21
N GLY A 135 -16.95 1.36 75.31
CA GLY A 135 -17.92 2.47 75.35
C GLY A 135 -19.00 2.33 74.26
N ASP A 136 -20.21 1.88 74.61
CA ASP A 136 -21.35 1.63 73.68
C ASP A 136 -22.36 2.80 73.60
N HIS A 137 -23.15 2.90 72.51
CA HIS A 137 -24.64 2.96 72.56
C HIS A 137 -25.38 3.24 71.20
N PHE A 138 -26.14 2.24 70.74
CA PHE A 138 -27.50 2.25 70.15
C PHE A 138 -28.10 3.46 69.35
N SER A 139 -28.22 3.27 68.02
CA SER A 139 -29.43 3.36 67.15
C SER A 139 -30.51 4.47 67.22
N SER A 140 -31.01 4.95 66.05
CA SER A 140 -32.37 4.62 65.51
C SER A 140 -32.84 5.45 64.28
N SER A 141 -33.53 4.79 63.32
CA SER A 141 -34.55 5.35 62.37
C SER A 141 -34.13 6.31 61.22
N ARG A 142 -34.89 6.51 60.11
CA ARG A 142 -35.63 5.58 59.19
C ARG A 142 -36.15 6.34 57.92
N ASN A 143 -36.26 5.66 56.77
CA ASN A 143 -37.05 6.02 55.55
C ASN A 143 -36.65 7.29 54.75
N ALA A 144 -36.85 7.43 53.42
CA ALA A 144 -37.11 6.57 52.23
C ALA A 144 -37.14 7.53 50.99
N SER A 145 -37.10 7.21 49.68
CA SER A 145 -37.12 6.02 48.78
C SER A 145 -36.47 6.45 47.41
N CYS A 146 -36.48 5.79 46.23
CA CYS A 146 -37.16 4.60 45.69
C CYS A 146 -36.42 3.99 44.44
N SER A 147 -37.18 3.37 43.52
CA SER A 147 -36.91 2.85 42.16
C SER A 147 -35.74 3.46 41.35
N ARG A 148 -34.82 2.69 40.70
CA ARG A 148 -34.92 1.51 39.78
C ARG A 148 -35.45 1.86 38.35
N HIS A 149 -35.16 1.14 37.25
CA HIS A 149 -34.54 -0.20 37.01
C HIS A 149 -33.53 -0.15 35.80
N GLU A 150 -32.77 -1.17 35.34
CA GLU A 150 -32.05 -2.35 35.92
C GLU A 150 -31.69 -3.38 34.80
N SER A 151 -30.41 -3.59 34.42
CA SER A 151 -29.98 -4.71 33.53
C SER A 151 -28.48 -5.09 33.66
N LEU A 152 -28.15 -6.39 33.49
CA LEU A 152 -26.85 -6.99 33.85
C LEU A 152 -26.25 -7.86 32.71
N VAL A 153 -24.91 -7.96 32.68
CA VAL A 153 -24.16 -9.09 32.08
C VAL A 153 -22.98 -9.41 33.01
N GLN A 154 -22.73 -10.70 33.28
CA GLN A 154 -21.80 -11.18 34.31
C GLN A 154 -20.66 -12.02 33.70
N LYS A 155 -19.47 -11.96 34.32
CA LYS A 155 -18.29 -12.75 33.92
C LYS A 155 -18.39 -14.21 34.36
N TYR A 156 -17.64 -15.08 33.69
CA TYR A 156 -17.34 -16.45 34.15
C TYR A 156 -15.83 -16.64 34.29
N GLU A 157 -15.43 -17.41 35.30
CA GLU A 157 -14.04 -17.80 35.58
C GLU A 157 -13.83 -19.29 35.27
N VAL A 158 -12.57 -19.75 35.35
CA VAL A 158 -12.15 -21.12 35.01
C VAL A 158 -11.77 -21.91 36.27
N PRO A 159 -12.33 -23.11 36.51
CA PRO A 159 -11.89 -24.00 37.58
C PRO A 159 -10.73 -24.92 37.14
N LEU A 160 -9.86 -25.30 38.08
CA LEU A 160 -8.83 -26.33 37.90
C LEU A 160 -9.36 -27.75 38.17
N LEU A 161 -8.58 -28.76 37.76
CA LEU A 161 -8.87 -30.18 37.93
C LEU A 161 -8.39 -30.74 39.28
N THR A 162 -9.09 -31.76 39.80
CA THR A 162 -8.52 -32.79 40.71
C THR A 162 -9.35 -34.09 40.62
N TYR A 163 -8.85 -35.19 41.21
CA TYR A 163 -9.32 -36.57 40.96
C TYR A 163 -10.37 -37.07 41.96
N GLY A 164 -11.20 -38.06 41.55
CA GLY A 164 -12.04 -38.86 42.47
C GLY A 164 -13.07 -39.78 41.80
N GLU A 165 -13.13 -41.01 42.31
CA GLU A 165 -14.07 -42.15 42.15
C GLU A 165 -15.57 -41.80 42.43
N GLU A 166 -16.63 -42.60 42.19
CA GLU A 166 -16.88 -43.92 41.56
C GLU A 166 -18.41 -44.09 41.33
N SER A 167 -18.86 -44.97 40.40
CA SER A 167 -20.20 -45.64 40.37
C SER A 167 -21.49 -44.76 40.24
N GLU A 168 -22.69 -45.23 39.85
CA GLU A 168 -23.14 -46.39 39.05
C GLU A 168 -24.57 -46.14 38.48
N GLN A 169 -24.86 -46.58 37.24
CA GLN A 169 -26.16 -46.98 36.63
C GLN A 169 -27.40 -46.03 36.76
N ILE A 170 -28.48 -46.05 35.94
CA ILE A 170 -29.06 -46.99 34.98
C ILE A 170 -29.47 -46.25 33.68
N SER A 171 -29.46 -47.03 32.59
CA SER A 171 -29.98 -46.87 31.23
C SER A 171 -31.41 -46.27 31.07
N SER A 172 -31.93 -45.93 29.88
CA SER A 172 -31.56 -46.30 28.49
C SER A 172 -32.01 -45.19 27.47
N ASP A 173 -31.84 -45.26 26.13
CA ASP A 173 -31.42 -46.35 25.24
C ASP A 173 -30.81 -45.95 23.87
N GLN A 174 -30.37 -46.99 23.14
CA GLN A 174 -30.27 -47.28 21.69
C GLN A 174 -30.63 -46.22 20.60
N HIS A 175 -29.97 -46.18 19.42
CA HIS A 175 -29.01 -47.12 18.79
C HIS A 175 -27.89 -46.40 18.01
N ALA A 176 -26.77 -47.10 17.79
CA ALA A 176 -25.68 -46.74 16.88
C ALA A 176 -25.21 -47.97 16.08
N LEU A 177 -24.42 -47.77 15.02
CA LEU A 177 -23.67 -48.84 14.34
C LEU A 177 -22.23 -48.42 14.05
N ILE A 178 -21.30 -49.36 14.28
CA ILE A 178 -19.84 -49.22 14.19
C ILE A 178 -19.31 -50.39 13.35
N VAL A 179 -18.18 -50.21 12.65
CA VAL A 179 -17.46 -51.29 11.93
C VAL A 179 -16.15 -51.61 12.66
N PRO A 180 -15.80 -52.89 12.91
CA PRO A 180 -14.81 -53.28 13.93
C PRO A 180 -13.38 -53.60 13.40
N PRO A 181 -12.39 -53.79 14.29
CA PRO A 181 -11.01 -54.16 13.94
C PRO A 181 -10.61 -55.64 14.21
N ASN A 182 -9.62 -56.13 13.45
CA ASN A 182 -8.65 -57.20 13.71
C ASN A 182 -9.07 -58.64 14.09
N SER A 183 -8.57 -59.62 13.32
CA SER A 183 -7.99 -60.90 13.84
C SER A 183 -7.21 -61.65 12.73
N ARG A 184 -6.63 -62.82 13.04
CA ARG A 184 -5.50 -63.50 12.35
C ARG A 184 -5.88 -64.86 11.73
N ASN A 185 -4.95 -65.43 10.95
CA ASN A 185 -4.93 -66.79 10.35
C ASN A 185 -5.73 -66.96 9.04
N GLY A 186 -5.31 -67.79 8.06
CA GLY A 186 -4.04 -68.53 7.91
C GLY A 186 -4.06 -69.52 6.73
N PHE A 187 -2.90 -69.76 6.10
CA PHE A 187 -2.68 -70.60 4.88
C PHE A 187 -3.36 -70.10 3.58
N GLY A 188 -2.78 -70.20 2.38
CA GLY A 188 -1.38 -70.50 2.01
C GLY A 188 -1.25 -71.14 0.62
N PHE A 189 -0.31 -70.68 -0.23
CA PHE A 189 0.41 -71.47 -1.26
C PHE A 189 1.57 -70.63 -1.88
N GLN A 190 2.48 -71.27 -2.61
CA GLN A 190 3.75 -70.70 -3.10
C GLN A 190 3.68 -70.20 -4.55
N SER A 191 4.50 -69.20 -4.88
CA SER A 191 5.17 -69.07 -6.19
C SER A 191 6.43 -68.21 -6.07
N THR A 192 7.33 -68.27 -7.06
CA THR A 192 8.71 -67.76 -6.97
C THR A 192 9.07 -66.71 -8.02
N SER A 193 10.03 -65.86 -7.66
CA SER A 193 11.09 -65.25 -8.51
C SER A 193 10.77 -64.22 -9.61
N SER A 194 11.78 -63.36 -9.83
CA SER A 194 12.14 -62.60 -11.05
C SER A 194 11.27 -61.45 -11.58
N THR A 195 11.75 -60.22 -11.33
CA THR A 195 11.94 -59.08 -12.27
C THR A 195 10.91 -58.75 -13.36
N ASP A 196 10.40 -57.51 -13.35
CA ASP A 196 10.81 -56.51 -14.36
C ASP A 196 10.58 -55.04 -13.87
N PRO A 197 11.29 -54.01 -14.40
CA PRO A 197 11.44 -52.71 -13.72
C PRO A 197 10.68 -51.52 -14.38
N TYR A 198 9.36 -51.61 -14.60
CA TYR A 198 8.57 -50.45 -15.06
C TYR A 198 7.21 -50.31 -14.35
N ALA A 199 7.13 -49.38 -13.40
CA ALA A 199 5.86 -48.89 -12.83
C ALA A 199 5.96 -47.37 -12.56
N SER A 200 5.02 -46.60 -13.10
CA SER A 200 5.00 -45.14 -12.94
C SER A 200 4.42 -44.73 -11.59
N SER A 201 5.12 -43.84 -10.87
CA SER A 201 4.66 -43.29 -9.61
C SER A 201 3.49 -42.33 -9.82
N GLN A 202 2.29 -42.73 -9.39
CA GLN A 202 1.15 -41.81 -9.34
C GLN A 202 1.34 -40.76 -8.22
N PRO A 203 1.10 -39.46 -8.49
CA PRO A 203 1.13 -38.45 -7.44
C PRO A 203 -0.07 -38.62 -6.49
N ARG A 204 0.21 -38.84 -5.20
CA ARG A 204 -0.81 -38.95 -4.15
C ARG A 204 -1.56 -37.61 -3.98
N ALA A 205 -2.89 -37.66 -3.89
CA ALA A 205 -3.72 -36.47 -3.74
C ALA A 205 -3.54 -35.81 -2.36
N MET A 206 -3.43 -34.47 -2.32
CA MET A 206 -3.46 -33.67 -1.09
C MET A 206 -4.90 -33.36 -0.67
N VAL A 207 -5.19 -33.46 0.62
CA VAL A 207 -6.46 -33.01 1.22
C VAL A 207 -6.38 -31.50 1.51
N PRO A 208 -7.31 -30.65 1.02
CA PRO A 208 -7.08 -29.19 1.04
C PRO A 208 -7.06 -28.50 2.40
N GLU A 209 -7.66 -29.09 3.45
CA GLU A 209 -8.18 -28.29 4.58
C GLU A 209 -7.36 -28.32 5.88
N LYS A 210 -6.31 -29.15 6.01
CA LYS A 210 -5.54 -29.26 7.28
C LYS A 210 -4.02 -29.10 7.21
N ASP A 211 -3.37 -29.33 6.07
CA ASP A 211 -1.94 -29.67 6.07
C ASP A 211 -0.93 -28.54 5.75
N ILE A 212 -1.33 -27.36 5.28
CA ILE A 212 -0.36 -26.36 4.77
C ILE A 212 0.61 -25.85 5.86
N ALA A 213 0.23 -25.88 7.14
CA ALA A 213 1.13 -25.55 8.25
C ALA A 213 2.15 -26.67 8.56
N VAL A 214 1.82 -27.93 8.29
CA VAL A 214 2.67 -29.10 8.58
C VAL A 214 3.77 -29.26 7.52
N TYR A 215 3.50 -28.89 6.27
CA TYR A 215 4.40 -29.10 5.13
C TYR A 215 5.06 -27.82 4.57
N GLY A 216 4.86 -26.65 5.18
CA GLY A 216 5.35 -25.36 4.69
C GLY A 216 6.77 -24.98 5.14
N TYR A 217 7.32 -23.92 4.54
CA TYR A 217 8.65 -23.37 4.81
C TYR A 217 8.91 -23.13 6.31
N GLY A 218 10.02 -23.69 6.83
CA GLY A 218 10.41 -23.61 8.25
C GLY A 218 9.74 -24.63 9.18
N SER A 219 8.89 -25.53 8.68
CA SER A 219 8.38 -26.68 9.45
C SER A 219 9.46 -27.74 9.68
N VAL A 220 9.24 -28.64 10.65
CA VAL A 220 10.10 -29.83 10.85
C VAL A 220 10.14 -30.67 9.57
N ALA A 221 9.00 -30.96 8.95
CA ALA A 221 8.95 -31.69 7.68
C ALA A 221 9.62 -30.95 6.51
N TRP A 222 9.74 -29.61 6.53
CA TRP A 222 10.62 -28.89 5.60
C TRP A 222 12.09 -29.14 5.90
N LYS A 223 12.51 -29.10 7.17
CA LYS A 223 13.89 -29.41 7.59
C LYS A 223 14.28 -30.84 7.25
N ASP A 224 13.42 -31.81 7.51
CA ASP A 224 13.66 -33.23 7.22
C ASP A 224 13.88 -33.47 5.71
N ARG A 225 13.04 -32.85 4.85
CA ARG A 225 13.22 -32.90 3.38
C ARG A 225 14.48 -32.18 2.92
N MET A 226 14.85 -31.08 3.56
CA MET A 226 16.09 -30.34 3.29
C MET A 226 17.33 -31.18 3.64
N GLU A 227 17.29 -31.92 4.75
CA GLU A 227 18.35 -32.87 5.13
C GLU A 227 18.38 -34.12 4.23
N GLU A 228 17.22 -34.67 3.85
CA GLU A 228 17.15 -35.78 2.87
C GLU A 228 17.68 -35.37 1.49
N TRP A 229 17.40 -34.14 1.05
CA TRP A 229 17.91 -33.57 -0.20
C TRP A 229 19.43 -33.31 -0.14
N LYS A 230 19.95 -32.73 0.95
CA LYS A 230 21.39 -32.60 1.20
C LYS A 230 22.09 -33.95 1.17
N LYS A 231 21.48 -34.98 1.77
CA LYS A 231 22.02 -36.35 1.76
C LYS A 231 22.11 -36.88 0.33
N LYS A 232 21.04 -36.80 -0.47
CA LYS A 232 21.05 -37.18 -1.89
C LYS A 232 22.07 -36.40 -2.73
N GLN A 233 22.29 -35.12 -2.44
CA GLN A 233 23.35 -34.32 -3.06
C GLN A 233 24.75 -34.82 -2.70
N ASN A 234 25.03 -35.07 -1.42
CA ASN A 234 26.32 -35.62 -0.96
C ASN A 234 26.57 -37.03 -1.52
N ASP A 235 25.55 -37.90 -1.52
CA ASP A 235 25.63 -39.26 -2.06
C ASP A 235 25.96 -39.21 -3.57
N GLN A 236 25.33 -38.32 -4.35
CA GLN A 236 25.65 -38.14 -5.77
C GLN A 236 27.02 -37.49 -6.00
N LEU A 237 27.46 -36.55 -5.16
CA LEU A 237 28.81 -35.99 -5.19
C LEU A 237 29.88 -37.05 -4.92
N GLN A 238 29.60 -38.06 -4.08
CA GLN A 238 30.47 -39.22 -3.91
C GLN A 238 30.45 -40.15 -5.15
N VAL A 239 29.28 -40.45 -5.71
CA VAL A 239 29.17 -41.26 -6.95
C VAL A 239 29.94 -40.62 -8.12
N ILE A 240 29.85 -39.30 -8.30
CA ILE A 240 30.59 -38.57 -9.34
C ILE A 240 32.11 -38.63 -9.08
N LYS A 241 32.55 -38.46 -7.81
CA LYS A 241 33.97 -38.64 -7.43
C LYS A 241 34.51 -40.05 -7.67
N HIS A 242 33.63 -41.07 -7.73
CA HIS A 242 34.02 -42.45 -8.06
C HIS A 242 33.98 -42.77 -9.57
N GLN A 243 33.63 -41.82 -10.45
CA GLN A 243 33.65 -42.01 -11.91
C GLN A 243 34.49 -40.99 -12.69
N GLY A 244 34.85 -39.85 -12.10
CA GLY A 244 35.63 -38.79 -12.74
C GLY A 244 37.14 -39.05 -12.80
N GLY A 245 37.60 -39.96 -13.68
CA GLY A 245 39.02 -40.28 -13.88
C GLY A 245 39.46 -40.31 -15.34
N GLY A 246 39.55 -39.15 -16.01
CA GLY A 246 40.08 -39.07 -17.38
C GLY A 246 39.97 -37.71 -18.07
N ASP A 247 41.10 -36.99 -18.11
CA ASP A 247 41.48 -35.88 -19.02
C ASP A 247 40.59 -34.61 -19.13
N GLY A 248 41.15 -33.55 -19.73
CA GLY A 248 40.60 -32.19 -19.70
C GLY A 248 39.97 -31.68 -21.01
N GLY A 249 39.06 -30.71 -20.89
CA GLY A 249 38.41 -29.98 -21.98
C GLY A 249 37.65 -28.74 -21.48
N ASP A 250 37.48 -27.73 -22.33
CA ASP A 250 37.14 -26.34 -21.96
C ASP A 250 35.75 -26.08 -21.33
N ASN A 251 35.63 -24.91 -20.69
CA ASN A 251 34.44 -24.43 -19.96
C ASN A 251 33.26 -23.99 -20.87
N GLU A 252 32.47 -24.93 -21.43
CA GLU A 252 31.12 -24.63 -21.96
C GLU A 252 30.06 -25.72 -21.64
N ASP A 253 29.73 -25.97 -20.37
CA ASP A 253 28.38 -26.50 -19.99
C ASP A 253 28.09 -26.50 -18.45
N SER A 254 27.85 -25.31 -17.86
CA SER A 254 27.48 -25.20 -16.43
C SER A 254 25.99 -25.48 -16.14
N ASP A 255 25.13 -25.44 -17.17
CA ASP A 255 23.66 -25.43 -17.02
C ASP A 255 23.02 -26.83 -16.83
N LEU A 256 23.78 -27.93 -16.96
CA LEU A 256 23.22 -29.28 -17.03
C LEU A 256 23.04 -30.01 -15.68
N LEU A 257 23.68 -29.57 -14.59
CA LEU A 257 23.64 -30.25 -13.28
C LEU A 257 22.58 -29.71 -12.29
N MET A 258 21.44 -29.25 -12.81
CA MET A 258 20.25 -28.95 -12.00
C MET A 258 19.28 -30.14 -12.02
N MET A 259 19.08 -30.78 -10.87
CA MET A 259 18.06 -31.81 -10.64
C MET A 259 16.66 -31.34 -11.06
N ASP A 260 15.77 -32.28 -11.40
CA ASP A 260 14.42 -31.97 -11.91
C ASP A 260 13.52 -31.23 -10.90
N GLU A 261 13.75 -31.44 -9.59
CA GLU A 261 13.14 -30.62 -8.53
C GLU A 261 13.54 -29.15 -8.62
N GLY A 262 14.82 -28.90 -8.94
CA GLY A 262 15.38 -27.57 -9.21
C GLY A 262 14.78 -26.89 -10.45
N ARG A 263 14.07 -27.62 -11.32
CA ARG A 263 13.35 -27.08 -12.49
C ARG A 263 11.87 -26.74 -12.23
N GLN A 264 11.34 -27.05 -11.05
CA GLN A 264 9.92 -26.80 -10.73
C GLN A 264 9.56 -25.29 -10.78
N PRO A 265 8.32 -24.93 -11.15
CA PRO A 265 7.89 -23.54 -11.20
C PRO A 265 7.79 -22.93 -9.78
N LEU A 266 8.39 -21.75 -9.61
CA LEU A 266 8.39 -20.97 -8.36
C LEU A 266 7.01 -20.38 -8.04
N SER A 267 6.17 -20.19 -9.06
CA SER A 267 4.80 -19.72 -8.92
C SER A 267 3.86 -20.41 -9.91
N ARG A 268 2.58 -20.50 -9.55
CA ARG A 268 1.52 -21.12 -10.37
C ARG A 268 0.42 -20.11 -10.67
N LYS A 269 -0.07 -20.14 -11.92
CA LYS A 269 -1.35 -19.52 -12.29
C LYS A 269 -2.48 -20.50 -11.99
N VAL A 270 -3.44 -20.08 -11.17
CA VAL A 270 -4.63 -20.85 -10.80
C VAL A 270 -5.83 -20.16 -11.42
N PRO A 271 -6.47 -20.74 -12.45
CA PRO A 271 -7.71 -20.17 -13.00
C PRO A 271 -8.83 -20.28 -11.98
N ILE A 272 -9.77 -19.31 -11.99
CA ILE A 272 -11.00 -19.44 -11.21
C ILE A 272 -11.81 -20.63 -11.74
N SER A 273 -12.40 -21.41 -10.83
CA SER A 273 -13.16 -22.63 -11.17
C SER A 273 -14.21 -22.37 -12.25
N SER A 274 -14.21 -23.22 -13.29
CA SER A 274 -15.11 -23.14 -14.45
C SER A 274 -16.59 -23.05 -14.05
N SER A 275 -16.95 -23.69 -12.94
CA SER A 275 -18.29 -23.64 -12.33
C SER A 275 -18.78 -22.23 -12.00
N LYS A 276 -17.89 -21.32 -11.57
CA LYS A 276 -18.23 -19.92 -11.24
C LYS A 276 -18.09 -18.99 -12.44
N ILE A 277 -17.01 -19.15 -13.23
CA ILE A 277 -16.67 -18.17 -14.27
C ILE A 277 -17.43 -18.38 -15.58
N ASN A 278 -17.86 -19.60 -15.91
CA ASN A 278 -18.62 -19.83 -17.16
C ASN A 278 -20.05 -19.28 -17.09
N PRO A 279 -20.84 -19.46 -16.00
CA PRO A 279 -22.13 -18.79 -15.86
C PRO A 279 -22.02 -17.26 -15.92
N TYR A 280 -21.00 -16.66 -15.27
CA TYR A 280 -20.74 -15.22 -15.32
C TYR A 280 -20.52 -14.71 -16.76
N ARG A 281 -19.71 -15.41 -17.57
CA ARG A 281 -19.51 -15.08 -18.99
C ARG A 281 -20.81 -15.20 -19.81
N ILE A 282 -21.61 -16.23 -19.57
CA ILE A 282 -22.90 -16.43 -20.25
C ILE A 282 -23.86 -15.29 -19.91
N LEU A 283 -23.95 -14.88 -18.62
CA LEU A 283 -24.78 -13.75 -18.21
C LEU A 283 -24.30 -12.41 -18.76
N ILE A 284 -22.98 -12.17 -18.90
CA ILE A 284 -22.48 -10.96 -19.56
C ILE A 284 -22.91 -10.90 -21.04
N ILE A 285 -22.79 -12.01 -21.79
CA ILE A 285 -23.24 -12.07 -23.19
C ILE A 285 -24.76 -11.85 -23.28
N LEU A 286 -25.53 -12.51 -22.40
CA LEU A 286 -26.98 -12.36 -22.34
C LEU A 286 -27.39 -10.92 -22.01
N ARG A 287 -26.74 -10.29 -21.02
CA ARG A 287 -26.96 -8.88 -20.65
C ARG A 287 -26.59 -7.93 -21.78
N LEU A 288 -25.55 -8.20 -22.56
CA LEU A 288 -25.20 -7.43 -23.75
C LEU A 288 -26.29 -7.53 -24.84
N ALA A 289 -26.87 -8.71 -25.05
CA ALA A 289 -27.99 -8.90 -25.97
C ALA A 289 -29.27 -8.21 -25.47
N ILE A 290 -29.59 -8.29 -24.18
CA ILE A 290 -30.72 -7.58 -23.56
C ILE A 290 -30.54 -6.06 -23.67
N LEU A 291 -29.33 -5.53 -23.43
CA LEU A 291 -29.02 -4.11 -23.64
C LEU A 291 -29.20 -3.70 -25.10
N ALA A 292 -28.78 -4.51 -26.07
CA ALA A 292 -29.00 -4.21 -27.48
C ALA A 292 -30.51 -4.14 -27.84
N LEU A 293 -31.32 -5.06 -27.31
CA LEU A 293 -32.79 -5.02 -27.46
C LEU A 293 -33.42 -3.82 -26.75
N PHE A 294 -32.93 -3.47 -25.57
CA PHE A 294 -33.35 -2.28 -24.82
C PHE A 294 -33.09 -0.98 -25.60
N PHE A 295 -31.87 -0.78 -26.13
CA PHE A 295 -31.57 0.41 -26.94
C PHE A 295 -32.33 0.43 -28.26
N HIS A 296 -32.48 -0.72 -28.93
CA HIS A 296 -33.31 -0.82 -30.13
C HIS A 296 -34.76 -0.41 -29.85
N TYR A 297 -35.35 -0.89 -28.76
CA TYR A 297 -36.69 -0.48 -28.32
C TYR A 297 -36.75 1.02 -27.97
N ARG A 298 -35.83 1.52 -27.12
CA ARG A 298 -35.80 2.93 -26.68
C ARG A 298 -35.68 3.89 -27.86
N ILE A 299 -34.80 3.63 -28.83
CA ILE A 299 -34.56 4.49 -29.99
C ILE A 299 -35.77 4.52 -30.94
N LEU A 300 -36.48 3.40 -31.09
CA LEU A 300 -37.68 3.33 -31.93
C LEU A 300 -38.94 3.97 -31.32
N HIS A 301 -38.95 4.25 -30.01
CA HIS A 301 -40.12 4.77 -29.28
C HIS A 301 -39.79 6.11 -28.58
N PRO A 302 -39.67 7.22 -29.36
CA PRO A 302 -39.46 8.55 -28.81
C PRO A 302 -40.69 9.09 -28.08
N VAL A 303 -40.49 9.73 -26.92
CA VAL A 303 -41.57 10.43 -26.19
C VAL A 303 -41.67 11.85 -26.74
N ASN A 304 -42.51 12.04 -27.77
CA ASN A 304 -42.62 13.32 -28.49
C ASN A 304 -43.00 14.51 -27.59
N ASP A 305 -43.87 14.30 -26.60
CA ASP A 305 -44.28 15.32 -25.62
C ASP A 305 -43.12 15.83 -24.72
N ALA A 306 -42.09 15.00 -24.55
CA ALA A 306 -40.96 15.24 -23.65
C ALA A 306 -39.61 15.03 -24.37
N TYR A 307 -39.54 15.29 -25.68
CA TYR A 307 -38.44 14.86 -26.54
C TYR A 307 -37.04 15.26 -26.03
N GLY A 308 -36.91 16.47 -25.46
CA GLY A 308 -35.67 16.94 -24.84
C GLY A 308 -35.23 16.12 -23.62
N LEU A 309 -36.16 15.73 -22.73
CA LEU A 309 -35.85 14.87 -21.58
C LEU A 309 -35.56 13.43 -22.03
N TRP A 310 -36.32 12.93 -23.01
CA TRP A 310 -36.12 11.60 -23.59
C TRP A 310 -34.74 11.46 -24.24
N ILE A 311 -34.34 12.39 -25.12
CA ILE A 311 -33.05 12.30 -25.83
C ILE A 311 -31.88 12.43 -24.86
N THR A 312 -31.98 13.31 -23.85
CA THR A 312 -30.99 13.43 -22.79
C THR A 312 -30.84 12.14 -21.98
N SER A 313 -31.95 11.48 -21.63
CA SER A 313 -31.90 10.17 -20.95
C SER A 313 -31.25 9.09 -21.81
N VAL A 314 -31.64 8.98 -23.09
CA VAL A 314 -31.08 7.97 -24.02
C VAL A 314 -29.58 8.19 -24.24
N ILE A 315 -29.10 9.43 -24.34
CA ILE A 315 -27.66 9.75 -24.43
C ILE A 315 -26.91 9.30 -23.17
N CYS A 316 -27.47 9.54 -21.97
CA CYS A 316 -26.87 9.09 -20.71
C CYS A 316 -26.85 7.56 -20.60
N GLU A 317 -27.97 6.90 -20.94
CA GLU A 317 -28.08 5.43 -20.97
C GLU A 317 -27.04 4.79 -21.90
N ILE A 318 -26.85 5.34 -23.12
CA ILE A 318 -25.83 4.90 -24.07
C ILE A 318 -24.41 5.08 -23.50
N TRP A 319 -24.13 6.20 -22.84
CA TRP A 319 -22.82 6.43 -22.21
C TRP A 319 -22.54 5.41 -21.09
N PHE A 320 -23.52 5.13 -20.22
CA PHE A 320 -23.36 4.12 -19.18
C PHE A 320 -23.18 2.71 -19.75
N ALA A 321 -23.84 2.37 -20.86
CA ALA A 321 -23.63 1.09 -21.54
C ALA A 321 -22.22 0.96 -22.11
N ILE A 322 -21.66 2.03 -22.70
CA ILE A 322 -20.27 2.06 -23.19
C ILE A 322 -19.29 1.93 -22.02
N SER A 323 -19.50 2.68 -20.93
CA SER A 323 -18.65 2.61 -19.72
C SER A 323 -18.71 1.23 -19.07
N TRP A 324 -19.90 0.59 -19.02
CA TRP A 324 -20.07 -0.77 -18.50
C TRP A 324 -19.37 -1.82 -19.37
N ILE A 325 -19.43 -1.71 -20.70
CA ILE A 325 -18.69 -2.60 -21.62
C ILE A 325 -17.17 -2.47 -21.40
N LEU A 326 -16.68 -1.24 -21.23
CA LEU A 326 -15.27 -0.94 -21.00
C LEU A 326 -14.76 -1.43 -19.62
N ASP A 327 -15.62 -1.47 -18.59
CA ASP A 327 -15.31 -2.06 -17.27
C ASP A 327 -15.34 -3.60 -17.28
N GLN A 328 -16.36 -4.22 -17.89
CA GLN A 328 -16.58 -5.66 -17.75
C GLN A 328 -15.69 -6.52 -18.67
N PHE A 329 -15.38 -6.08 -19.90
CA PHE A 329 -14.55 -6.88 -20.81
C PHE A 329 -13.12 -7.14 -20.29
N PRO A 330 -12.47 -6.21 -19.56
CA PRO A 330 -11.24 -6.51 -18.81
C PRO A 330 -11.37 -7.62 -17.75
N LYS A 331 -12.57 -7.87 -17.21
CA LYS A 331 -12.85 -8.90 -16.18
C LYS A 331 -13.10 -10.30 -16.78
N TRP A 332 -12.94 -10.48 -18.08
CA TRP A 332 -13.32 -11.72 -18.79
C TRP A 332 -12.53 -12.97 -18.40
N TYR A 333 -11.27 -12.81 -17.99
CA TYR A 333 -10.35 -13.90 -17.69
C TYR A 333 -9.63 -13.70 -16.35
N PRO A 334 -10.36 -13.72 -15.22
CA PRO A 334 -9.75 -13.51 -13.91
C PRO A 334 -8.95 -14.74 -13.48
N ILE A 335 -7.78 -14.50 -12.91
CA ILE A 335 -6.91 -15.56 -12.38
C ILE A 335 -6.49 -15.25 -10.94
N LYS A 336 -6.05 -16.30 -10.24
CA LYS A 336 -5.30 -16.21 -8.98
C LYS A 336 -3.89 -16.73 -9.21
N ARG A 337 -2.97 -16.42 -8.29
CA ARG A 337 -1.60 -16.92 -8.32
C ARG A 337 -1.17 -17.43 -6.95
N GLU A 338 -0.32 -18.44 -6.98
CA GLU A 338 0.33 -19.02 -5.81
C GLU A 338 1.84 -18.86 -5.95
N THR A 339 2.53 -18.54 -4.87
CA THR A 339 3.99 -18.51 -4.72
C THR A 339 4.44 -19.69 -3.86
N TYR A 340 5.60 -20.26 -4.16
CA TYR A 340 6.15 -21.40 -3.42
C TYR A 340 7.54 -21.04 -2.90
N LEU A 341 7.56 -20.34 -1.75
CA LEU A 341 8.79 -19.82 -1.13
C LEU A 341 9.84 -20.91 -0.92
N ASP A 342 9.43 -22.12 -0.52
CA ASP A 342 10.28 -23.29 -0.38
C ASP A 342 11.17 -23.53 -1.61
N ARG A 343 10.59 -23.43 -2.82
CA ARG A 343 11.32 -23.65 -4.08
C ARG A 343 12.25 -22.51 -4.45
N LEU A 344 12.01 -21.30 -3.96
CA LEU A 344 12.93 -20.17 -4.13
C LEU A 344 14.19 -20.43 -3.30
N SER A 345 14.00 -20.74 -2.01
CA SER A 345 15.11 -20.99 -1.08
C SER A 345 15.90 -22.25 -1.46
N PHE A 346 15.26 -23.37 -1.81
CA PHE A 346 15.96 -24.57 -2.31
C PHE A 346 16.80 -24.31 -3.59
N ARG A 347 16.46 -23.29 -4.39
CA ARG A 347 17.22 -22.95 -5.60
C ARG A 347 18.35 -21.95 -5.33
N TYR A 348 18.06 -20.88 -4.59
CA TYR A 348 18.96 -19.72 -4.47
C TYR A 348 19.61 -19.53 -3.08
N GLU A 349 19.10 -20.17 -2.02
CA GLU A 349 19.63 -20.10 -0.65
C GLU A 349 20.19 -21.47 -0.24
N ARG A 350 21.32 -21.82 -0.86
CA ARG A 350 22.04 -23.07 -0.59
C ARG A 350 22.90 -22.91 0.66
N GLU A 351 22.59 -23.66 1.71
CA GLU A 351 23.42 -23.70 2.93
C GLU A 351 24.90 -24.00 2.60
N GLY A 352 25.82 -23.25 3.21
CA GLY A 352 27.25 -23.34 2.94
C GLY A 352 27.72 -22.60 1.68
N LYS A 353 26.84 -21.88 0.97
CA LYS A 353 27.18 -20.97 -0.14
C LYS A 353 26.62 -19.57 0.11
N PRO A 354 27.20 -18.51 -0.51
CA PRO A 354 26.55 -17.20 -0.55
C PRO A 354 25.19 -17.29 -1.25
N SER A 355 24.27 -16.39 -0.89
CA SER A 355 22.93 -16.38 -1.47
C SER A 355 22.96 -15.95 -2.94
N GLU A 356 22.36 -16.78 -3.80
CA GLU A 356 22.13 -16.49 -5.23
C GLU A 356 20.86 -15.64 -5.44
N LEU A 357 20.25 -15.10 -4.37
CA LEU A 357 19.15 -14.14 -4.44
C LEU A 357 19.60 -12.80 -5.01
N ALA A 358 18.74 -12.19 -5.83
CA ALA A 358 19.00 -10.89 -6.44
C ALA A 358 18.82 -9.75 -5.44
N ASP A 359 19.67 -8.72 -5.57
CA ASP A 359 19.64 -7.51 -4.75
C ASP A 359 18.32 -6.73 -4.98
N VAL A 360 17.85 -6.02 -3.95
CA VAL A 360 16.64 -5.18 -4.00
C VAL A 360 16.89 -3.83 -3.33
N ASP A 361 16.73 -2.74 -4.09
CA ASP A 361 16.61 -1.40 -3.51
C ASP A 361 15.14 -1.15 -3.12
N ILE A 362 14.92 -0.48 -1.98
CA ILE A 362 13.59 -0.16 -1.45
C ILE A 362 13.51 1.35 -1.27
N PHE A 363 12.61 2.00 -1.99
CA PHE A 363 12.46 3.45 -2.02
C PHE A 363 11.27 3.88 -1.16
N VAL A 364 11.49 4.88 -0.30
CA VAL A 364 10.47 5.58 0.48
C VAL A 364 10.55 7.06 0.13
N SER A 365 9.43 7.70 -0.21
CA SER A 365 9.33 9.14 -0.42
C SER A 365 8.51 9.82 0.68
N THR A 366 9.05 10.86 1.31
CA THR A 366 8.32 11.79 2.19
C THR A 366 8.37 13.20 1.61
N VAL A 367 7.33 14.02 1.84
CA VAL A 367 7.23 15.38 1.27
C VAL A 367 7.35 16.47 2.33
N ASP A 368 6.79 16.26 3.51
CA ASP A 368 6.69 17.26 4.57
C ASP A 368 6.36 16.60 5.92
N PRO A 369 7.26 16.64 6.93
CA PRO A 369 7.03 15.96 8.21
C PRO A 369 5.87 16.56 9.02
N MET A 370 5.41 17.78 8.72
CA MET A 370 4.22 18.38 9.34
C MET A 370 2.90 17.88 8.73
N LYS A 371 2.94 17.19 7.59
CA LYS A 371 1.77 16.56 6.93
C LYS A 371 1.80 15.03 6.98
N GLU A 372 3.00 14.48 7.05
CA GLU A 372 3.33 13.06 7.05
C GLU A 372 4.22 12.78 8.28
N PRO A 373 3.64 12.64 9.49
CA PRO A 373 4.38 12.67 10.76
C PRO A 373 5.60 11.75 10.78
N PRO A 374 6.76 12.20 11.28
CA PRO A 374 8.04 11.47 11.16
C PRO A 374 8.00 10.10 11.84
N LEU A 375 7.21 9.93 12.91
CA LEU A 375 6.99 8.63 13.57
C LEU A 375 6.38 7.56 12.61
N ILE A 376 5.55 7.97 11.65
CA ILE A 376 4.98 7.06 10.64
C ILE A 376 6.07 6.65 9.64
N THR A 377 6.84 7.61 9.14
CA THR A 377 8.00 7.36 8.25
C THR A 377 9.02 6.45 8.93
N ALA A 378 9.33 6.69 10.21
CA ALA A 378 10.20 5.84 11.03
C ALA A 378 9.66 4.40 11.15
N ASN A 379 8.37 4.23 11.46
CA ASN A 379 7.72 2.92 11.52
C ASN A 379 7.79 2.16 10.18
N THR A 380 7.62 2.88 9.07
CA THR A 380 7.78 2.33 7.71
C THR A 380 9.23 1.89 7.46
N VAL A 381 10.23 2.73 7.74
CA VAL A 381 11.66 2.38 7.61
C VAL A 381 12.06 1.20 8.49
N LEU A 382 11.62 1.15 9.74
CA LEU A 382 11.85 0.01 10.65
C LEU A 382 11.25 -1.29 10.11
N SER A 383 10.07 -1.22 9.50
CA SER A 383 9.46 -2.40 8.85
C SER A 383 10.24 -2.91 7.63
N ILE A 384 10.98 -2.01 6.96
CA ILE A 384 11.81 -2.28 5.78
C ILE A 384 13.17 -2.86 6.19
N LEU A 385 13.82 -2.31 7.22
CA LEU A 385 15.09 -2.85 7.75
C LEU A 385 14.92 -4.23 8.40
N ALA A 386 13.73 -4.54 8.91
CA ALA A 386 13.40 -5.79 9.57
C ALA A 386 12.78 -6.88 8.64
N VAL A 387 12.94 -6.80 7.31
CA VAL A 387 12.45 -7.83 6.38
C VAL A 387 13.13 -9.20 6.51
N ASP A 388 12.47 -10.24 5.99
CA ASP A 388 13.03 -11.59 5.81
C ASP A 388 13.67 -11.68 4.42
N TYR A 389 14.92 -11.21 4.33
CA TYR A 389 15.80 -11.26 3.17
C TYR A 389 17.27 -11.12 3.64
N PRO A 390 18.29 -11.57 2.88
CA PRO A 390 19.70 -11.38 3.26
C PRO A 390 20.08 -9.89 3.37
N VAL A 391 20.91 -9.54 4.36
CA VAL A 391 21.23 -8.14 4.69
C VAL A 391 22.09 -7.44 3.64
N ASP A 392 22.96 -8.20 2.96
CA ASP A 392 23.76 -7.78 1.81
C ASP A 392 22.92 -7.54 0.53
N LYS A 393 21.64 -7.96 0.56
CA LYS A 393 20.72 -7.91 -0.58
C LYS A 393 19.60 -6.89 -0.45
N VAL A 394 19.57 -6.09 0.61
CA VAL A 394 18.56 -5.02 0.82
C VAL A 394 19.25 -3.68 1.07
N SER A 395 18.86 -2.67 0.31
CA SER A 395 19.20 -1.26 0.57
C SER A 395 17.94 -0.42 0.64
N CYS A 396 17.73 0.31 1.74
CA CYS A 396 16.65 1.26 1.93
C CYS A 396 17.11 2.67 1.58
N TYR A 397 16.39 3.34 0.69
CA TYR A 397 16.61 4.74 0.31
C TYR A 397 15.39 5.57 0.72
N VAL A 398 15.61 6.59 1.55
CA VAL A 398 14.59 7.56 1.94
C VAL A 398 14.86 8.87 1.22
N SER A 399 13.95 9.28 0.35
CA SER A 399 13.97 10.60 -0.27
C SER A 399 13.10 11.56 0.52
N ASP A 400 13.69 12.67 0.97
CA ASP A 400 12.98 13.80 1.53
C ASP A 400 12.82 14.88 0.46
N ASP A 401 11.58 15.16 0.05
CA ASP A 401 11.22 16.24 -0.88
C ASP A 401 11.01 17.58 -0.14
N GLY A 402 11.04 17.60 1.20
CA GLY A 402 10.99 18.80 2.05
C GLY A 402 12.36 19.31 2.51
N ALA A 403 13.40 18.48 2.47
CA ALA A 403 14.76 18.78 2.97
C ALA A 403 14.79 19.25 4.45
N ALA A 404 13.93 18.66 5.28
CA ALA A 404 13.68 19.13 6.64
C ALA A 404 14.60 18.45 7.66
N MET A 405 15.21 19.24 8.55
CA MET A 405 16.10 18.72 9.60
C MET A 405 15.39 17.71 10.52
N LEU A 406 14.10 17.94 10.83
CA LEU A 406 13.25 16.99 11.57
C LEU A 406 13.21 15.59 10.92
N THR A 407 13.15 15.50 9.59
CA THR A 407 13.21 14.20 8.88
C THR A 407 14.56 13.53 9.10
N PHE A 408 15.65 14.31 8.99
CA PHE A 408 17.02 13.82 9.13
C PHE A 408 17.33 13.33 10.55
N GLU A 409 17.01 14.11 11.58
CA GLU A 409 17.22 13.72 12.98
C GLU A 409 16.32 12.55 13.38
N SER A 410 15.07 12.51 12.94
CA SER A 410 14.18 11.36 13.14
C SER A 410 14.74 10.09 12.52
N LEU A 411 15.40 10.15 11.35
CA LEU A 411 16.09 9.00 10.75
C LEU A 411 17.33 8.57 11.55
N SER A 412 18.02 9.49 12.21
CA SER A 412 19.15 9.19 13.11
C SER A 412 18.67 8.41 14.35
N GLU A 413 17.66 8.91 15.06
CA GLU A 413 16.99 8.21 16.17
C GLU A 413 16.39 6.85 15.73
N THR A 414 15.81 6.79 14.53
CA THR A 414 15.29 5.55 13.96
C THR A 414 16.41 4.54 13.71
N THR A 415 17.61 5.00 13.35
CA THR A 415 18.79 4.16 13.14
C THR A 415 19.28 3.55 14.46
N GLU A 416 19.33 4.34 15.54
CA GLU A 416 19.64 3.87 16.90
C GLU A 416 18.65 2.77 17.34
N PHE A 417 17.35 3.03 17.23
CA PHE A 417 16.31 2.06 17.62
C PHE A 417 16.32 0.80 16.71
N ALA A 418 16.62 0.94 15.42
CA ALA A 418 16.73 -0.20 14.49
C ALA A 418 17.78 -1.23 14.95
N ARG A 419 18.89 -0.80 15.57
CA ARG A 419 19.95 -1.69 16.09
C ARG A 419 19.47 -2.61 17.23
N LYS A 420 18.41 -2.21 17.95
CA LYS A 420 17.73 -3.03 18.97
C LYS A 420 16.54 -3.81 18.39
N TRP A 421 15.76 -3.16 17.52
CA TRP A 421 14.51 -3.70 16.97
C TRP A 421 14.69 -4.79 15.90
N VAL A 422 15.68 -4.66 15.01
CA VAL A 422 15.90 -5.61 13.90
C VAL A 422 16.30 -7.01 14.37
N PRO A 423 17.28 -7.21 15.28
CA PRO A 423 17.57 -8.55 15.81
C PRO A 423 16.37 -9.14 16.55
N PHE A 424 15.70 -8.38 17.42
CA PHE A 424 14.46 -8.80 18.09
C PHE A 424 13.37 -9.26 17.10
N CYS A 425 13.17 -8.53 15.99
CA CYS A 425 12.22 -8.91 14.94
C CYS A 425 12.55 -10.26 14.28
N LYS A 426 13.84 -10.50 14.00
CA LYS A 426 14.33 -11.68 13.28
C LYS A 426 14.37 -12.89 14.21
N ASN A 427 14.96 -12.77 15.39
CA ASN A 427 15.09 -13.84 16.38
C ASN A 427 13.72 -14.39 16.80
N TYR A 428 12.75 -13.51 17.07
CA TYR A 428 11.41 -13.92 17.49
C TYR A 428 10.41 -14.14 16.36
N ASN A 429 10.76 -13.81 15.12
CA ASN A 429 9.84 -13.84 13.97
C ASN A 429 8.49 -13.17 14.30
N ILE A 430 8.52 -11.89 14.67
CA ILE A 430 7.32 -11.10 14.94
C ILE A 430 6.70 -10.58 13.62
N GLU A 431 5.41 -10.31 13.61
CA GLU A 431 4.73 -9.65 12.50
C GLU A 431 3.48 -8.89 13.00
N PRO A 432 3.24 -7.61 12.63
CA PRO A 432 3.97 -6.83 11.63
C PRO A 432 5.38 -6.42 12.09
N ARG A 433 6.18 -5.88 11.17
CA ARG A 433 7.55 -5.41 11.44
C ARG A 433 7.63 -3.92 11.83
N ALA A 434 6.52 -3.18 11.72
CA ALA A 434 6.38 -1.83 12.26
C ALA A 434 6.00 -1.89 13.76
N PRO A 435 6.77 -1.26 14.66
CA PRO A 435 6.56 -1.39 16.11
C PRO A 435 5.25 -0.80 16.62
N GLU A 436 4.82 0.39 16.17
CA GLU A 436 3.54 1.02 16.58
C GLU A 436 2.37 0.05 16.34
N TRP A 437 2.28 -0.46 15.11
CA TRP A 437 1.22 -1.39 14.71
C TRP A 437 1.35 -2.76 15.37
N TYR A 438 2.53 -3.16 15.86
CA TYR A 438 2.73 -4.41 16.62
C TYR A 438 2.34 -4.25 18.09
N PHE A 439 2.74 -3.16 18.75
CA PHE A 439 2.46 -2.95 20.18
C PHE A 439 1.01 -2.51 20.44
N SER A 440 0.38 -1.79 19.51
CA SER A 440 -1.03 -1.36 19.61
C SER A 440 -2.05 -2.45 19.26
N GLN A 441 -1.62 -3.65 18.83
CA GLN A 441 -2.53 -4.77 18.60
C GLN A 441 -3.03 -5.39 19.91
N LYS A 442 -4.32 -5.23 20.18
CA LYS A 442 -5.08 -5.85 21.30
C LYS A 442 -5.27 -7.38 21.12
N MET A 443 -4.26 -8.08 20.58
CA MET A 443 -4.24 -9.54 20.32
C MET A 443 -3.34 -10.28 21.32
N ASP A 444 -3.62 -11.57 21.54
CA ASP A 444 -2.72 -12.47 22.27
C ASP A 444 -1.37 -12.63 21.53
N TYR A 445 -0.34 -12.01 22.10
CA TYR A 445 1.03 -11.99 21.58
C TYR A 445 1.87 -13.21 21.99
N LEU A 446 1.37 -14.06 22.90
CA LEU A 446 2.03 -15.32 23.28
C LEU A 446 1.69 -16.45 22.31
N LYS A 447 0.62 -16.30 21.54
CA LYS A 447 0.15 -17.30 20.57
C LYS A 447 1.25 -17.72 19.58
N ASN A 448 1.55 -19.02 19.58
CA ASN A 448 2.61 -19.66 18.78
C ASN A 448 4.04 -19.20 19.12
N LYS A 449 4.30 -18.62 20.31
CA LYS A 449 5.65 -18.29 20.79
C LYS A 449 6.10 -19.32 21.84
N VAL A 450 7.24 -19.95 21.59
CA VAL A 450 7.79 -21.05 22.41
C VAL A 450 9.12 -20.71 23.11
N HIS A 451 9.67 -19.51 22.88
CA HIS A 451 10.95 -19.11 23.48
C HIS A 451 10.74 -18.53 24.89
N PRO A 452 11.39 -19.05 25.94
CA PRO A 452 11.10 -18.67 27.32
C PRO A 452 11.43 -17.20 27.63
N ALA A 453 12.52 -16.67 27.06
CA ALA A 453 12.95 -15.29 27.30
C ALA A 453 12.07 -14.21 26.65
N PHE A 454 11.20 -14.60 25.69
CA PHE A 454 10.37 -13.66 24.90
C PHE A 454 9.52 -12.73 25.77
N VAL A 455 9.02 -13.20 26.92
CA VAL A 455 8.17 -12.38 27.81
C VAL A 455 8.99 -11.34 28.60
N GLY A 456 10.27 -11.58 28.83
CA GLY A 456 11.21 -10.58 29.36
C GLY A 456 11.57 -9.56 28.28
N GLU A 457 12.13 -10.04 27.18
CA GLU A 457 12.65 -9.19 26.10
C GLU A 457 11.56 -8.36 25.42
N ARG A 458 10.34 -8.89 25.21
CA ARG A 458 9.21 -8.09 24.69
C ARG A 458 8.82 -6.94 25.63
N ARG A 459 8.97 -7.10 26.96
CA ARG A 459 8.69 -6.02 27.92
C ARG A 459 9.79 -4.95 27.89
N ALA A 460 11.06 -5.35 27.83
CA ALA A 460 12.17 -4.42 27.65
C ALA A 460 12.04 -3.65 26.32
N MET A 461 11.87 -4.37 25.20
CA MET A 461 11.69 -3.79 23.86
C MET A 461 10.45 -2.89 23.74
N LYS A 462 9.41 -3.08 24.57
CA LYS A 462 8.30 -2.11 24.62
C LYS A 462 8.73 -0.80 25.26
N ARG A 463 9.44 -0.81 26.41
CA ARG A 463 9.91 0.42 27.06
C ARG A 463 10.81 1.23 26.13
N GLU A 464 11.80 0.56 25.55
CA GLU A 464 12.69 1.09 24.50
C GLU A 464 11.92 1.77 23.34
N TYR A 465 10.77 1.20 22.93
CA TYR A 465 9.94 1.80 21.88
C TYR A 465 9.13 3.01 22.36
N GLU A 466 8.57 2.99 23.57
CA GLU A 466 7.86 4.16 24.13
C GLU A 466 8.85 5.33 24.38
N GLU A 467 10.07 5.03 24.87
CA GLU A 467 11.16 6.00 25.03
C GLU A 467 11.58 6.61 23.67
N PHE A 468 11.74 5.77 22.64
CA PHE A 468 11.98 6.23 21.26
C PHE A 468 10.83 7.13 20.76
N LYS A 469 9.57 6.75 21.01
CA LYS A 469 8.39 7.56 20.65
C LYS A 469 8.38 8.91 21.35
N VAL A 470 8.79 8.97 22.63
CA VAL A 470 8.97 10.23 23.37
C VAL A 470 10.07 11.10 22.75
N ARG A 471 11.24 10.53 22.38
CA ARG A 471 12.32 11.30 21.74
C ARG A 471 11.89 11.85 20.37
N ILE A 472 11.23 11.06 19.53
CA ILE A 472 10.67 11.54 18.25
C ILE A 472 9.66 12.68 18.47
N ASN A 473 8.77 12.56 19.47
CA ASN A 473 7.81 13.62 19.79
C ASN A 473 8.49 14.90 20.31
N ALA A 474 9.59 14.79 21.05
CA ALA A 474 10.39 15.94 21.48
C ALA A 474 11.07 16.66 20.30
N LEU A 475 11.56 15.91 19.31
CA LEU A 475 12.08 16.49 18.05
C LEU A 475 10.96 17.23 17.29
N VAL A 476 9.76 16.65 17.17
CA VAL A 476 8.60 17.32 16.53
C VAL A 476 8.24 18.63 17.24
N ALA A 477 8.10 18.62 18.57
CA ALA A 477 7.76 19.82 19.35
C ALA A 477 8.88 20.88 19.37
N THR A 478 10.12 20.50 19.04
CA THR A 478 11.23 21.42 18.82
C THR A 478 11.19 22.00 17.41
N ALA A 479 10.90 21.18 16.40
CA ALA A 479 10.83 21.58 14.99
C ALA A 479 9.73 22.60 14.67
N GLU A 480 8.67 22.69 15.48
CA GLU A 480 7.66 23.76 15.38
C GLU A 480 8.24 25.17 15.65
N LYS A 481 9.37 25.26 16.36
CA LYS A 481 10.01 26.52 16.78
C LYS A 481 11.21 26.83 15.90
N VAL A 482 10.95 27.22 14.65
CA VAL A 482 11.99 27.60 13.67
C VAL A 482 12.84 28.75 14.21
N PRO A 483 14.19 28.62 14.31
CA PRO A 483 15.07 29.71 14.74
C PRO A 483 15.18 30.81 13.69
N GLU A 484 15.38 32.07 14.11
CA GLU A 484 15.52 33.21 13.19
C GLU A 484 16.77 33.13 12.31
N GLU A 485 17.87 32.55 12.82
CA GLU A 485 19.11 32.31 12.06
C GLU A 485 19.03 31.05 11.17
N GLY A 486 17.90 30.34 11.18
CA GLY A 486 17.71 29.04 10.55
C GLY A 486 18.19 27.86 11.39
N TRP A 487 18.03 26.65 10.88
CA TRP A 487 18.47 25.43 11.56
C TRP A 487 19.99 25.27 11.52
N THR A 488 20.57 24.80 12.62
CA THR A 488 21.98 24.45 12.78
C THR A 488 22.11 23.01 13.23
N MET A 489 23.12 22.31 12.71
CA MET A 489 23.41 20.92 13.03
C MET A 489 24.21 20.81 14.34
N GLN A 490 24.24 19.62 14.93
CA GLN A 490 24.91 19.35 16.20
C GLN A 490 26.44 19.59 16.17
N ASP A 491 27.06 19.62 14.99
CA ASP A 491 28.48 20.01 14.80
C ASP A 491 28.69 21.53 14.64
N GLY A 492 27.64 22.33 14.81
CA GLY A 492 27.64 23.79 14.69
C GLY A 492 27.52 24.32 13.25
N THR A 493 27.40 23.45 12.24
CA THR A 493 27.23 23.89 10.84
C THR A 493 25.79 24.31 10.53
N PRO A 494 25.55 25.29 9.64
CA PRO A 494 24.19 25.65 9.21
C PRO A 494 23.58 24.55 8.33
N TRP A 495 22.32 24.19 8.58
CA TRP A 495 21.59 23.16 7.83
C TRP A 495 21.48 23.53 6.33
N PRO A 496 22.00 22.73 5.39
CA PRO A 496 21.99 23.10 3.97
C PRO A 496 20.59 23.17 3.35
N GLY A 497 19.59 22.50 3.96
CA GLY A 497 18.19 22.52 3.53
C GLY A 497 17.37 23.71 4.03
N ASN A 498 17.97 24.71 4.71
CA ASN A 498 17.27 25.84 5.32
C ASN A 498 16.33 26.63 4.37
N ASN A 499 16.56 26.58 3.05
CA ASN A 499 15.62 27.05 2.05
C ASN A 499 15.10 25.88 1.20
N VAL A 500 13.84 25.48 1.42
CA VAL A 500 13.16 24.37 0.71
C VAL A 500 13.10 24.58 -0.83
N ARG A 501 13.30 25.82 -1.33
CA ARG A 501 13.30 26.16 -2.77
C ARG A 501 14.69 26.39 -3.39
N ASP A 502 15.73 26.52 -2.57
CA ASP A 502 17.12 26.74 -3.03
C ASP A 502 18.11 26.06 -2.08
N HIS A 503 18.40 24.77 -2.31
CA HIS A 503 19.34 23.99 -1.52
C HIS A 503 20.16 23.01 -2.38
N PRO A 504 21.42 22.72 -1.98
CA PRO A 504 22.24 21.69 -2.61
C PRO A 504 21.62 20.30 -2.45
N GLY A 505 22.05 19.35 -3.29
CA GLY A 505 21.74 17.94 -3.08
C GLY A 505 22.49 17.42 -1.84
N MET A 506 21.83 16.60 -1.03
CA MET A 506 22.38 16.04 0.21
C MET A 506 22.25 14.51 0.19
N ILE A 507 23.33 13.80 0.55
CA ILE A 507 23.34 12.35 0.70
C ILE A 507 23.98 11.98 2.04
N GLN A 508 23.36 11.04 2.76
CA GLN A 508 23.85 10.48 4.01
C GLN A 508 23.67 8.96 4.00
N VAL A 509 24.61 8.22 4.59
CA VAL A 509 24.53 6.76 4.77
C VAL A 509 24.60 6.44 6.26
N PHE A 510 23.48 6.00 6.83
CA PHE A 510 23.33 5.74 8.28
C PHE A 510 23.68 4.30 8.67
N LEU A 511 23.32 3.33 7.82
CA LEU A 511 23.57 1.90 8.01
C LEU A 511 24.21 1.30 6.76
N GLY A 512 24.97 0.23 6.93
CA GLY A 512 25.63 -0.51 5.86
C GLY A 512 26.89 -1.22 6.36
N ASP A 513 27.71 -1.69 5.42
CA ASP A 513 28.91 -2.50 5.68
C ASP A 513 29.98 -1.76 6.52
N ASP A 514 30.16 -0.47 6.20
CA ASP A 514 31.04 0.49 6.90
C ASP A 514 30.34 1.21 8.08
N GLY A 515 29.06 0.95 8.31
CA GLY A 515 28.20 1.69 9.25
C GLY A 515 27.99 1.03 10.61
N LEU A 516 26.99 1.51 11.36
CA LEU A 516 26.66 0.96 12.67
C LEU A 516 26.13 -0.47 12.58
N ARG A 517 26.69 -1.34 13.42
CA ARG A 517 26.27 -2.74 13.60
C ARG A 517 25.17 -2.86 14.66
N ASP A 518 24.41 -3.95 14.62
CA ASP A 518 23.41 -4.25 15.65
C ASP A 518 24.07 -4.58 17.01
N VAL A 519 23.25 -4.82 18.03
CA VAL A 519 23.72 -5.15 19.39
C VAL A 519 24.40 -6.51 19.51
N GLU A 520 24.29 -7.38 18.50
CA GLU A 520 24.95 -8.69 18.42
C GLU A 520 26.25 -8.63 17.58
N GLY A 521 26.52 -7.52 16.89
CA GLY A 521 27.68 -7.31 16.02
C GLY A 521 27.43 -7.60 14.53
N ASN A 522 26.21 -7.98 14.15
CA ASN A 522 25.83 -8.25 12.76
C ASN A 522 25.72 -6.96 11.93
N VAL A 523 25.78 -7.11 10.61
CA VAL A 523 25.54 -6.02 9.65
C VAL A 523 24.03 -5.84 9.43
N LEU A 524 23.57 -4.60 9.45
CA LEU A 524 22.19 -4.22 9.15
C LEU A 524 22.04 -3.83 7.67
N PRO A 525 20.84 -3.96 7.05
CA PRO A 525 20.59 -3.48 5.70
C PRO A 525 20.95 -2.01 5.54
N ARG A 526 21.49 -1.64 4.37
CA ARG A 526 21.97 -0.29 4.11
C ARG A 526 20.83 0.73 4.19
N LEU A 527 21.05 1.87 4.86
CA LEU A 527 20.07 2.97 4.94
C LEU A 527 20.71 4.26 4.40
N VAL A 528 20.13 4.79 3.33
CA VAL A 528 20.59 6.01 2.65
C VAL A 528 19.50 7.08 2.70
N TYR A 529 19.82 8.26 3.21
CA TYR A 529 18.98 9.46 3.11
C TYR A 529 19.43 10.29 1.90
N VAL A 530 18.46 10.79 1.13
CA VAL A 530 18.70 11.57 -0.09
C VAL A 530 17.76 12.78 -0.14
N SER A 531 18.32 13.99 -0.08
CA SER A 531 17.65 15.20 -0.56
C SER A 531 18.21 15.56 -1.92
N ARG A 532 17.35 15.67 -2.92
CA ARG A 532 17.70 16.14 -4.27
C ARG A 532 18.07 17.63 -4.27
N GLU A 533 18.86 18.09 -5.24
CA GLU A 533 19.10 19.53 -5.41
C GLU A 533 17.81 20.24 -5.87
N LYS A 534 17.53 21.41 -5.31
CA LYS A 534 16.38 22.25 -5.65
C LYS A 534 16.81 23.69 -5.86
N ARG A 535 16.30 24.33 -6.90
CA ARG A 535 16.69 25.68 -7.34
C ARG A 535 15.48 26.45 -7.88
N PRO A 536 15.36 27.77 -7.63
CA PRO A 536 14.32 28.59 -8.22
C PRO A 536 14.37 28.56 -9.76
N GLY A 537 13.21 28.43 -10.40
CA GLY A 537 13.08 28.45 -11.87
C GLY A 537 13.20 27.09 -12.58
N PHE A 538 13.59 26.01 -11.88
CA PHE A 538 13.48 24.64 -12.39
C PHE A 538 12.15 24.01 -11.95
N ASP A 539 11.45 23.27 -12.83
CA ASP A 539 10.42 22.33 -12.36
C ASP A 539 11.12 21.16 -11.65
N HIS A 540 10.42 20.54 -10.71
CA HIS A 540 10.91 19.43 -9.90
C HIS A 540 10.03 18.18 -10.05
N HIS A 541 8.86 18.27 -10.66
CA HIS A 541 7.97 17.13 -10.95
C HIS A 541 7.54 16.27 -9.74
N LYS A 542 7.68 16.80 -8.51
CA LYS A 542 7.25 16.18 -7.23
C LYS A 542 7.80 14.74 -7.08
N LYS A 543 6.96 13.81 -6.59
CA LYS A 543 7.25 12.37 -6.43
C LYS A 543 7.88 11.73 -7.67
N ALA A 544 7.43 12.06 -8.89
CA ALA A 544 8.01 11.50 -10.11
C ALA A 544 9.51 11.85 -10.26
N GLY A 545 9.87 13.11 -9.98
CA GLY A 545 11.27 13.56 -10.00
C GLY A 545 12.10 13.00 -8.85
N ALA A 546 11.52 12.90 -7.65
CA ALA A 546 12.19 12.28 -6.49
C ALA A 546 12.46 10.78 -6.74
N MET A 547 11.49 10.05 -7.31
CA MET A 547 11.66 8.65 -7.68
C MET A 547 12.72 8.48 -8.78
N ASN A 548 12.76 9.37 -9.78
CA ASN A 548 13.79 9.34 -10.82
C ASN A 548 15.20 9.66 -10.28
N SER A 549 15.34 10.58 -9.32
CA SER A 549 16.64 10.81 -8.66
C SER A 549 17.06 9.59 -7.82
N LEU A 550 16.13 8.93 -7.12
CA LEU A 550 16.40 7.66 -6.41
C LEU A 550 16.84 6.52 -7.34
N VAL A 551 16.23 6.38 -8.53
CA VAL A 551 16.68 5.39 -9.54
C VAL A 551 18.13 5.65 -9.94
N ARG A 552 18.51 6.91 -10.18
CA ARG A 552 19.87 7.27 -10.59
C ARG A 552 20.90 7.09 -9.48
N VAL A 553 20.62 7.56 -8.27
CA VAL A 553 21.58 7.51 -7.16
C VAL A 553 21.85 6.07 -6.70
N SER A 554 20.81 5.25 -6.60
CA SER A 554 20.97 3.82 -6.28
C SER A 554 21.71 3.05 -7.38
N ALA A 555 21.58 3.43 -8.66
CA ALA A 555 22.40 2.83 -9.72
C ALA A 555 23.90 3.10 -9.57
N VAL A 556 24.31 4.18 -8.89
CA VAL A 556 25.71 4.47 -8.59
C VAL A 556 26.17 3.75 -7.30
N MET A 557 25.27 3.56 -6.32
CA MET A 557 25.63 3.08 -4.97
C MET A 557 25.45 1.56 -4.73
N SER A 558 24.47 0.92 -5.39
CA SER A 558 24.10 -0.51 -5.20
C SER A 558 23.82 -1.23 -6.53
N ASN A 559 23.14 -0.53 -7.45
CA ASN A 559 22.68 -1.03 -8.75
C ASN A 559 21.83 -2.31 -8.65
N ALA A 560 20.89 -2.38 -7.72
CA ALA A 560 20.04 -3.56 -7.58
C ALA A 560 19.15 -3.75 -8.82
N PRO A 561 19.02 -4.98 -9.38
CA PRO A 561 18.20 -5.22 -10.57
C PRO A 561 16.70 -5.04 -10.34
N PHE A 562 16.26 -5.02 -9.06
CA PHE A 562 14.87 -4.84 -8.66
C PHE A 562 14.68 -3.70 -7.66
N LEU A 563 13.61 -2.91 -7.83
CA LEU A 563 13.31 -1.71 -7.05
C LEU A 563 11.89 -1.79 -6.49
N LEU A 564 11.73 -1.79 -5.17
CA LEU A 564 10.43 -1.71 -4.51
C LEU A 564 10.08 -0.24 -4.20
N ASN A 565 8.96 0.26 -4.70
CA ASN A 565 8.43 1.56 -4.24
C ASN A 565 7.43 1.38 -3.08
N VAL A 566 7.60 2.20 -2.05
CA VAL A 566 6.74 2.29 -0.86
C VAL A 566 6.48 3.77 -0.51
N ASP A 567 5.28 4.09 -0.01
CA ASP A 567 4.93 5.44 0.45
C ASP A 567 5.19 5.54 1.96
N CYS A 568 5.48 6.73 2.47
CA CYS A 568 5.79 6.95 3.89
C CYS A 568 4.73 6.38 4.86
N ASP A 569 3.46 6.37 4.47
CA ASP A 569 2.33 5.82 5.24
C ASP A 569 2.08 4.31 5.06
N HIS A 570 2.90 3.60 4.29
CA HIS A 570 2.74 2.17 3.99
C HIS A 570 3.90 1.34 4.53
N TYR A 571 3.62 0.41 5.44
CA TYR A 571 4.61 -0.46 6.08
C TYR A 571 4.52 -1.92 5.59
N ILE A 572 5.61 -2.67 5.79
CA ILE A 572 5.66 -4.10 5.47
C ILE A 572 5.03 -4.91 6.61
N ASN A 573 3.86 -5.49 6.32
CA ASN A 573 3.08 -6.29 7.27
C ASN A 573 3.41 -7.79 7.21
N ASN A 574 3.86 -8.31 6.06
CA ASN A 574 4.37 -9.68 5.88
C ASN A 574 5.84 -9.58 5.46
N SER A 575 6.77 -10.04 6.32
CA SER A 575 8.21 -9.87 6.08
C SER A 575 8.72 -10.63 4.85
N LYS A 576 7.92 -11.55 4.30
CA LYS A 576 8.24 -12.43 3.15
C LYS A 576 7.82 -11.82 1.80
N ALA A 577 7.25 -10.61 1.78
CA ALA A 577 6.79 -9.95 0.55
C ALA A 577 7.86 -9.85 -0.55
N LEU A 578 9.13 -9.62 -0.19
CA LEU A 578 10.24 -9.60 -1.15
C LEU A 578 10.47 -10.98 -1.79
N ARG A 579 10.52 -12.04 -0.96
CA ARG A 579 10.65 -13.43 -1.41
C ARG A 579 9.50 -13.83 -2.35
N GLU A 580 8.28 -13.41 -2.05
CA GLU A 580 7.11 -13.62 -2.91
C GLU A 580 7.24 -12.91 -4.27
N ALA A 581 7.77 -11.69 -4.30
CA ALA A 581 8.02 -10.99 -5.56
C ALA A 581 9.10 -11.70 -6.39
N MET A 582 10.17 -12.20 -5.76
CA MET A 582 11.23 -12.96 -6.44
C MET A 582 10.74 -14.30 -7.02
N CYS A 583 9.75 -14.94 -6.42
CA CYS A 583 9.07 -16.12 -7.00
C CYS A 583 8.41 -15.86 -8.38
N PHE A 584 8.21 -14.60 -8.75
CA PHE A 584 7.82 -14.19 -10.10
C PHE A 584 9.00 -13.62 -10.91
N LEU A 585 9.79 -12.72 -10.31
CA LEU A 585 10.82 -11.94 -11.03
C LEU A 585 12.07 -12.75 -11.40
N MET A 586 12.42 -13.75 -10.59
CA MET A 586 13.57 -14.65 -10.80
C MET A 586 13.19 -15.98 -11.48
N ASP A 587 11.91 -16.25 -11.76
CA ASP A 587 11.49 -17.44 -12.51
C ASP A 587 12.15 -17.48 -13.91
N PRO A 588 13.02 -18.46 -14.22
CA PRO A 588 13.72 -18.51 -15.51
C PRO A 588 12.80 -18.60 -16.72
N THR A 589 11.58 -19.15 -16.54
CA THR A 589 10.65 -19.44 -17.64
C THR A 589 9.74 -18.26 -17.98
N SER A 590 9.32 -17.46 -16.99
CA SER A 590 8.37 -16.37 -17.20
C SER A 590 8.75 -15.04 -16.55
N GLY A 591 9.74 -15.01 -15.66
CA GLY A 591 10.21 -13.82 -14.95
C GLY A 591 10.90 -12.79 -15.85
N LYS A 592 11.63 -13.24 -16.88
CA LYS A 592 12.32 -12.36 -17.84
C LYS A 592 11.40 -11.39 -18.59
N GLN A 593 10.10 -11.67 -18.68
CA GLN A 593 9.10 -10.78 -19.30
C GLN A 593 8.31 -9.94 -18.30
N ILE A 594 8.62 -10.02 -17.01
CA ILE A 594 7.93 -9.26 -15.96
C ILE A 594 8.64 -7.92 -15.73
N CYS A 595 7.90 -6.82 -15.88
CA CYS A 595 8.36 -5.47 -15.53
C CYS A 595 8.13 -5.13 -14.06
N TYR A 596 6.99 -5.54 -13.47
CA TYR A 596 6.70 -5.34 -12.06
C TYR A 596 5.73 -6.34 -11.44
N VAL A 597 5.82 -6.50 -10.12
CA VAL A 597 4.88 -7.24 -9.26
C VAL A 597 4.18 -6.24 -8.36
N GLN A 598 2.87 -6.05 -8.58
CA GLN A 598 2.01 -5.19 -7.77
C GLN A 598 1.30 -6.03 -6.69
N PHE A 599 1.29 -5.54 -5.46
CA PHE A 599 0.52 -6.11 -4.35
C PHE A 599 -0.77 -5.31 -4.11
N PRO A 600 -1.82 -5.87 -3.46
CA PRO A 600 -2.97 -5.11 -2.99
C PRO A 600 -2.54 -4.11 -1.91
N GLN A 601 -2.95 -2.85 -2.05
CA GLN A 601 -2.99 -1.93 -0.93
C GLN A 601 -4.13 -2.35 0.00
N ARG A 602 -3.87 -2.30 1.30
CA ARG A 602 -4.85 -2.53 2.37
C ARG A 602 -4.59 -1.47 3.43
N PHE A 603 -5.62 -1.07 4.17
CA PHE A 603 -5.48 -0.02 5.17
C PHE A 603 -5.91 -0.48 6.56
N ASP A 604 -5.27 0.09 7.56
CA ASP A 604 -5.67 0.04 8.98
C ASP A 604 -6.50 1.28 9.34
N GLY A 605 -6.99 1.36 10.58
CA GLY A 605 -7.78 2.50 11.07
C GLY A 605 -9.20 2.62 10.48
N ILE A 606 -9.67 1.62 9.74
CA ILE A 606 -10.98 1.66 9.07
C ILE A 606 -12.11 1.29 10.04
N ASP A 607 -13.15 2.13 10.08
CA ASP A 607 -14.44 1.88 10.73
C ASP A 607 -14.98 0.45 10.45
N LEU A 608 -15.63 -0.14 11.46
CA LEU A 608 -16.35 -1.42 11.38
C LEU A 608 -17.35 -1.46 10.21
N HIS A 609 -17.98 -0.32 9.89
CA HIS A 609 -18.94 -0.20 8.79
C HIS A 609 -18.36 0.32 7.47
N ASP A 610 -17.06 0.64 7.39
CA ASP A 610 -16.35 1.26 6.25
C ASP A 610 -17.21 2.27 5.46
N ARG A 611 -17.79 3.27 6.16
CA ARG A 611 -18.79 4.21 5.57
C ARG A 611 -18.34 4.89 4.28
N TYR A 612 -17.04 5.03 4.04
CA TYR A 612 -16.46 5.72 2.87
C TYR A 612 -15.84 4.76 1.83
N SER A 613 -16.05 3.44 1.98
CA SER A 613 -15.51 2.40 1.09
C SER A 613 -13.98 2.49 0.91
N ASN A 614 -13.27 2.83 1.97
CA ASN A 614 -11.82 3.02 1.98
C ASN A 614 -11.04 1.74 1.66
N ARG A 615 -11.60 0.55 1.93
CA ARG A 615 -10.98 -0.74 1.57
C ARG A 615 -10.86 -0.97 0.06
N ASN A 616 -11.67 -0.27 -0.76
CA ASN A 616 -11.71 -0.36 -2.22
C ASN A 616 -11.66 -1.80 -2.77
N VAL A 617 -12.44 -2.70 -2.15
CA VAL A 617 -12.33 -4.15 -2.41
C VAL A 617 -12.76 -4.54 -3.83
N VAL A 618 -13.68 -3.82 -4.46
CA VAL A 618 -14.07 -4.12 -5.86
C VAL A 618 -12.89 -3.92 -6.80
N PHE A 619 -12.13 -2.83 -6.65
CA PHE A 619 -10.95 -2.56 -7.48
C PHE A 619 -9.84 -3.61 -7.28
N PHE A 620 -9.45 -3.87 -6.03
CA PHE A 620 -8.34 -4.78 -5.73
C PHE A 620 -8.72 -6.27 -5.82
N ASP A 621 -9.90 -6.67 -5.35
CA ASP A 621 -10.32 -8.08 -5.32
C ASP A 621 -11.16 -8.55 -6.52
N ILE A 622 -11.64 -7.66 -7.39
CA ILE A 622 -12.37 -8.05 -8.62
C ILE A 622 -11.58 -7.57 -9.84
N ASN A 623 -11.41 -6.26 -10.01
CA ASN A 623 -10.86 -5.68 -11.24
C ASN A 623 -9.39 -6.11 -11.47
N MET A 624 -8.49 -5.97 -10.49
CA MET A 624 -7.07 -6.35 -10.65
C MET A 624 -6.85 -7.84 -10.93
N LYS A 625 -7.69 -8.73 -10.37
CA LYS A 625 -7.65 -10.17 -10.67
C LYS A 625 -8.03 -10.48 -12.12
N GLY A 626 -8.90 -9.66 -12.73
CA GLY A 626 -9.19 -9.66 -14.17
C GLY A 626 -7.98 -9.27 -15.01
N LEU A 627 -7.37 -8.12 -14.70
CA LEU A 627 -6.23 -7.58 -15.46
C LEU A 627 -4.99 -8.48 -15.43
N ASP A 628 -4.74 -9.17 -14.32
CA ASP A 628 -3.63 -10.14 -14.17
C ASP A 628 -3.71 -11.33 -15.15
N GLY A 629 -4.91 -11.67 -15.60
CA GLY A 629 -5.14 -12.66 -16.65
C GLY A 629 -4.83 -12.16 -18.06
N LEU A 630 -4.87 -10.84 -18.28
CA LEU A 630 -4.64 -10.19 -19.57
C LEU A 630 -3.16 -9.89 -19.79
N GLN A 631 -2.69 -8.70 -19.41
CA GLN A 631 -1.28 -8.30 -19.47
C GLN A 631 -0.67 -8.01 -18.08
N GLY A 632 -1.50 -8.00 -17.04
CA GLY A 632 -1.09 -7.66 -15.68
C GLY A 632 -1.92 -6.49 -15.09
N PRO A 633 -1.90 -6.30 -13.76
CA PRO A 633 -2.50 -5.12 -13.11
C PRO A 633 -1.85 -3.82 -13.60
N ILE A 634 -2.53 -2.68 -13.44
CA ILE A 634 -1.88 -1.37 -13.59
C ILE A 634 -1.03 -1.08 -12.35
N TYR A 635 -0.03 -0.20 -12.47
CA TYR A 635 0.68 0.34 -11.32
C TYR A 635 -0.20 1.39 -10.63
N VAL A 636 -0.22 1.38 -9.29
CA VAL A 636 -1.12 2.18 -8.44
C VAL A 636 -0.38 2.95 -7.35
N GLY A 637 0.83 3.42 -7.65
CA GLY A 637 1.55 4.41 -6.86
C GLY A 637 2.34 3.91 -5.65
N THR A 638 2.06 2.70 -5.13
CA THR A 638 2.82 2.09 -4.01
C THR A 638 2.70 0.56 -3.94
N GLY A 639 3.59 -0.09 -3.18
CA GLY A 639 3.56 -1.54 -2.91
C GLY A 639 3.90 -2.39 -4.15
N CYS A 640 4.91 -1.98 -4.91
CA CYS A 640 5.21 -2.52 -6.24
C CYS A 640 6.71 -2.74 -6.46
N VAL A 641 7.11 -3.97 -6.82
CA VAL A 641 8.50 -4.34 -7.11
C VAL A 641 8.74 -4.32 -8.61
N PHE A 642 9.51 -3.34 -9.09
CA PHE A 642 9.89 -3.13 -10.48
C PHE A 642 11.20 -3.81 -10.85
N ARG A 643 11.39 -4.09 -12.15
CA ARG A 643 12.68 -4.41 -12.78
C ARG A 643 13.34 -3.13 -13.26
N ARG A 644 14.55 -2.82 -12.77
CA ARG A 644 15.32 -1.60 -13.10
C ARG A 644 15.43 -1.35 -14.61
N GLN A 645 15.81 -2.39 -15.37
CA GLN A 645 15.93 -2.32 -16.84
C GLN A 645 14.62 -1.95 -17.56
N ALA A 646 13.45 -2.30 -17.01
CA ALA A 646 12.16 -1.94 -17.61
C ALA A 646 11.78 -0.47 -17.34
N LEU A 647 12.27 0.13 -16.25
CA LEU A 647 12.17 1.57 -15.98
C LEU A 647 13.14 2.39 -16.85
N TYR A 648 14.26 1.81 -17.29
CA TYR A 648 15.18 2.42 -18.27
C TYR A 648 14.61 2.55 -19.71
N GLY A 649 13.31 2.28 -19.91
CA GLY A 649 12.66 2.40 -21.21
C GLY A 649 13.27 1.44 -22.25
N THR A 650 13.47 0.18 -21.86
CA THR A 650 13.85 -0.91 -22.76
C THR A 650 12.62 -1.69 -23.21
N ASP A 651 12.65 -2.29 -24.41
CA ASP A 651 11.58 -3.16 -24.88
C ASP A 651 11.64 -4.56 -24.23
N ALA A 652 10.47 -5.17 -23.99
CA ALA A 652 10.41 -6.49 -23.36
C ALA A 652 11.07 -7.59 -24.22
N PRO A 653 11.83 -8.52 -23.61
CA PRO A 653 12.61 -9.51 -24.37
C PRO A 653 11.72 -10.42 -25.21
N ILE A 654 12.05 -10.46 -26.51
CA ILE A 654 11.27 -11.16 -27.55
C ILE A 654 11.25 -12.67 -27.27
N LYS A 655 10.06 -13.27 -27.34
CA LYS A 655 9.91 -14.74 -27.25
C LYS A 655 10.56 -15.42 -28.46
N LYS A 656 11.76 -15.98 -28.27
CA LYS A 656 12.23 -17.10 -29.08
C LYS A 656 11.18 -18.22 -28.98
N LYS A 657 10.40 -18.44 -30.05
CA LYS A 657 9.48 -19.58 -30.11
C LYS A 657 10.33 -20.86 -30.03
N PRO A 658 9.99 -21.86 -29.20
CA PRO A 658 10.67 -23.14 -29.26
C PRO A 658 10.49 -23.74 -30.67
N PRO A 659 11.52 -24.37 -31.26
CA PRO A 659 11.37 -25.05 -32.54
C PRO A 659 10.30 -26.13 -32.40
N SER A 660 9.32 -26.13 -33.31
CA SER A 660 8.17 -27.04 -33.23
C SER A 660 8.64 -28.48 -33.45
N LYS A 661 8.71 -29.27 -32.37
CA LYS A 661 8.96 -30.72 -32.42
C LYS A 661 7.73 -31.45 -33.00
N THR A 662 7.53 -31.32 -34.30
CA THR A 662 6.57 -32.14 -35.07
C THR A 662 7.18 -33.52 -35.29
N CYS A 663 6.85 -34.47 -34.43
CA CYS A 663 7.22 -35.88 -34.63
C CYS A 663 6.50 -36.44 -35.86
N ASN A 664 7.25 -36.90 -36.86
CA ASN A 664 6.71 -37.48 -38.11
C ASN A 664 6.26 -38.94 -37.88
N CYS A 665 5.34 -39.16 -36.94
CA CYS A 665 5.07 -40.48 -36.37
C CYS A 665 3.55 -40.81 -36.30
N LEU A 666 2.82 -40.71 -37.41
CA LEU A 666 1.52 -41.40 -37.65
C LEU A 666 1.16 -41.37 -39.16
N PRO A 667 0.53 -42.42 -39.74
CA PRO A 667 0.26 -42.49 -41.19
C PRO A 667 -0.89 -41.58 -41.68
N LYS A 668 -0.92 -41.33 -42.99
CA LYS A 668 -1.94 -40.51 -43.64
C LYS A 668 -3.13 -41.34 -44.17
N TRP A 669 -4.25 -41.31 -43.46
CA TRP A 669 -5.58 -41.32 -44.07
C TRP A 669 -6.51 -40.42 -43.24
N CYS A 670 -7.49 -39.78 -43.88
CA CYS A 670 -8.59 -39.03 -43.26
C CYS A 670 -8.25 -37.65 -42.66
N CYS A 671 -7.88 -36.70 -43.54
CA CYS A 671 -8.33 -35.31 -43.41
C CYS A 671 -8.34 -34.62 -44.79
N CYS A 672 -9.47 -34.68 -45.49
CA CYS A 672 -9.71 -33.94 -46.73
C CYS A 672 -10.59 -32.69 -46.44
N CYS A 673 -10.65 -31.75 -47.40
CA CYS A 673 -11.37 -30.46 -47.32
C CYS A 673 -10.79 -29.50 -46.26
N PHE A 674 -9.80 -28.63 -46.55
CA PHE A 674 -9.77 -27.65 -47.65
C PHE A 674 -8.34 -27.32 -48.11
N GLY A 675 -8.15 -27.18 -49.43
CA GLY A 675 -6.91 -26.71 -50.07
C GLY A 675 -6.86 -25.17 -50.23
N SER A 676 -5.80 -24.58 -50.81
CA SER A 676 -4.73 -25.20 -51.61
C SER A 676 -3.36 -24.54 -51.43
N ARG A 677 -2.29 -25.30 -51.75
CA ARG A 677 -0.94 -24.81 -52.03
C ARG A 677 -0.90 -23.90 -53.27
N ASN A 678 0.15 -23.08 -53.41
CA ASN A 678 1.14 -23.34 -54.47
C ASN A 678 2.52 -22.71 -54.24
N ASN A 679 3.55 -23.39 -54.75
CA ASN A 679 4.95 -22.93 -54.78
C ASN A 679 5.22 -22.01 -55.98
N LYS A 680 6.26 -21.17 -55.90
CA LYS A 680 7.17 -20.92 -57.05
C LYS A 680 8.53 -20.34 -56.62
N LYS A 681 9.62 -20.92 -57.14
CA LYS A 681 10.90 -20.22 -57.34
C LYS A 681 10.88 -19.55 -58.72
N GLY A 682 11.54 -18.41 -58.88
CA GLY A 682 11.77 -17.81 -60.21
C GLY A 682 12.28 -16.36 -60.14
N LYS A 683 13.35 -16.05 -60.89
CA LYS A 683 13.88 -14.68 -61.05
C LYS A 683 13.36 -14.08 -62.36
N SER A 684 12.89 -12.82 -62.35
CA SER A 684 13.19 -11.89 -63.47
C SER A 684 12.95 -10.41 -63.12
N ARG A 685 13.88 -9.59 -63.62
CA ARG A 685 14.00 -8.12 -63.65
C ARG A 685 12.79 -7.34 -64.22
N LYS A 686 12.73 -6.04 -63.82
CA LYS A 686 12.41 -4.83 -64.66
C LYS A 686 10.97 -4.68 -65.20
N GLU A 687 10.44 -3.47 -65.50
CA GLU A 687 10.78 -2.07 -65.15
C GLU A 687 9.59 -1.14 -65.51
N LYS A 688 9.29 -0.10 -64.69
CA LYS A 688 8.55 1.14 -65.09
C LYS A 688 7.09 0.91 -65.61
N LYS A 689 6.20 1.89 -65.80
CA LYS A 689 6.14 3.34 -65.47
C LYS A 689 4.65 3.77 -65.39
N ARG A 690 4.19 4.44 -64.32
CA ARG A 690 3.59 5.80 -64.36
C ARG A 690 2.93 6.23 -63.04
N LYS A 691 3.19 7.50 -62.67
CA LYS A 691 2.36 8.34 -61.78
C LYS A 691 1.06 8.72 -62.54
N LEU A 692 0.00 9.33 -61.99
CA LEU A 692 -0.13 10.17 -60.78
C LEU A 692 -1.64 10.31 -60.44
N LYS A 693 -2.03 10.32 -59.15
CA LYS A 693 -2.84 11.41 -58.54
C LYS A 693 -3.19 11.19 -57.07
N GLN A 694 -3.35 12.34 -56.40
CA GLN A 694 -4.07 12.61 -55.15
C GLN A 694 -3.47 12.09 -53.84
N GLU A 695 -2.84 13.02 -53.11
CA GLU A 695 -2.45 12.88 -51.71
C GLU A 695 -3.60 13.22 -50.75
N GLY A 696 -3.46 12.82 -49.49
CA GLY A 696 -4.32 13.21 -48.39
C GLY A 696 -3.90 12.54 -47.08
N SER A 697 -3.63 13.33 -46.04
CA SER A 697 -3.34 12.86 -44.67
C SER A 697 -2.15 11.90 -44.49
N LYS A 698 -0.94 12.36 -44.86
CA LYS A 698 0.33 11.93 -44.25
C LYS A 698 1.26 13.13 -44.05
N GLN A 699 0.95 13.92 -43.03
CA GLN A 699 1.79 15.04 -42.56
C GLN A 699 1.77 15.03 -41.02
N VAL A 700 2.72 15.75 -40.39
CA VAL A 700 2.97 15.71 -38.94
C VAL A 700 3.53 14.37 -38.41
N HIS A 701 4.57 13.86 -39.07
CA HIS A 701 5.75 13.37 -38.36
C HIS A 701 6.97 13.32 -39.30
N ALA A 702 8.13 13.77 -38.80
CA ALA A 702 9.44 13.81 -39.45
C ALA A 702 9.58 14.72 -40.70
N LEU A 703 10.01 15.96 -40.46
CA LEU A 703 11.00 16.67 -41.29
C LEU A 703 11.87 17.52 -40.35
N GLU A 704 13.03 18.00 -40.85
CA GLU A 704 14.23 18.40 -40.08
C GLU A 704 14.98 17.20 -39.47
N THR A 705 16.16 16.80 -39.94
CA THR A 705 17.01 17.41 -40.99
C THR A 705 17.57 16.34 -41.93
N ILE A 706 17.51 16.60 -43.23
CA ILE A 706 18.31 15.89 -44.25
C ILE A 706 19.01 16.96 -45.08
N GLU A 707 20.34 17.01 -44.99
CA GLU A 707 21.17 17.35 -46.13
C GLU A 707 21.82 16.05 -46.62
N GLU A 708 21.63 15.76 -47.90
CA GLU A 708 22.35 14.69 -48.61
C GLU A 708 23.79 15.20 -48.85
N GLY A 709 24.86 14.39 -48.81
CA GLY A 709 24.94 12.95 -48.91
C GLY A 709 26.05 12.61 -49.91
N THR A 710 27.27 12.35 -49.44
CA THR A 710 28.40 11.92 -50.28
C THR A 710 29.05 10.66 -49.72
N GLU A 711 29.04 9.58 -50.49
CA GLU A 711 29.67 8.31 -50.10
C GLU A 711 31.21 8.43 -50.19
N GLY A 712 31.88 8.47 -49.03
CA GLY A 712 33.34 8.62 -48.93
C GLY A 712 33.94 7.76 -47.83
N LYS A 713 34.82 6.81 -48.21
CA LYS A 713 35.51 5.87 -47.32
C LYS A 713 36.09 6.51 -46.04
N LYS A 714 35.64 6.07 -44.85
CA LYS A 714 36.51 5.48 -43.80
C LYS A 714 35.71 4.97 -42.60
N SER A 715 36.15 3.83 -42.07
CA SER A 715 35.78 3.32 -40.74
C SER A 715 36.51 4.09 -39.63
N VAL A 716 35.81 4.46 -38.55
CA VAL A 716 36.32 4.62 -37.16
C VAL A 716 35.21 5.07 -36.18
N ASN A 717 34.21 5.84 -36.64
CA ASN A 717 33.28 6.59 -35.75
C ASN A 717 32.14 5.81 -35.07
N SER A 718 32.04 4.47 -35.20
CA SER A 718 30.89 3.70 -34.69
C SER A 718 30.66 3.74 -33.16
N PRO A 719 31.68 3.65 -32.26
CA PRO A 719 31.41 3.67 -30.83
C PRO A 719 30.96 5.06 -30.34
N LEU A 720 31.47 6.13 -30.96
CA LEU A 720 31.23 7.51 -30.52
C LEU A 720 29.77 7.92 -30.74
N VAL A 721 29.15 7.50 -31.86
CA VAL A 721 27.72 7.69 -32.13
C VAL A 721 26.83 6.84 -31.21
N SER A 722 27.29 5.67 -30.77
CA SER A 722 26.56 4.87 -29.77
C SER A 722 26.58 5.52 -28.38
N ARG A 723 27.73 6.11 -28.02
CA ARG A 723 27.94 6.77 -26.73
C ARG A 723 27.15 8.07 -26.60
N THR A 724 27.17 8.95 -27.59
CA THR A 724 26.38 10.20 -27.55
C THR A 724 24.88 9.93 -27.51
N LYS A 725 24.41 8.82 -28.09
CA LYS A 725 23.01 8.37 -27.94
C LYS A 725 22.69 7.88 -26.52
N LEU A 726 23.60 7.18 -25.86
CA LEU A 726 23.44 6.78 -24.45
C LEU A 726 23.47 8.00 -23.52
N GLU A 727 24.38 8.95 -23.74
CA GLU A 727 24.48 10.20 -22.98
C GLU A 727 23.22 11.06 -23.16
N GLY A 728 22.68 11.15 -24.37
CA GLY A 728 21.40 11.83 -24.65
C GLY A 728 20.17 11.13 -24.05
N LYS A 729 20.22 9.79 -23.84
CA LYS A 729 19.14 9.05 -23.18
C LYS A 729 19.20 9.16 -21.65
N PHE A 730 20.37 8.87 -21.08
CA PHE A 730 20.55 8.61 -19.66
C PHE A 730 21.16 9.76 -18.85
N GLY A 731 21.79 10.74 -19.51
CA GLY A 731 22.54 11.83 -18.87
C GLY A 731 24.05 11.72 -19.04
N GLN A 732 24.78 12.74 -18.59
CA GLN A 732 26.21 12.92 -18.88
C GLN A 732 27.16 12.07 -18.01
N SER A 733 26.67 11.52 -16.89
CA SER A 733 27.44 10.69 -15.96
C SER A 733 27.97 9.42 -16.65
N PRO A 734 29.30 9.24 -16.80
CA PRO A 734 29.85 8.03 -17.39
C PRO A 734 29.72 6.81 -16.48
N VAL A 735 29.72 7.02 -15.16
CA VAL A 735 29.57 5.95 -14.15
C VAL A 735 28.14 5.41 -14.17
N PHE A 736 27.14 6.29 -14.20
CA PHE A 736 25.74 5.89 -14.33
C PHE A 736 25.50 5.16 -15.66
N VAL A 737 25.97 5.70 -16.79
CA VAL A 737 25.83 5.05 -18.10
C VAL A 737 26.51 3.67 -18.12
N ALA A 738 27.70 3.50 -17.54
CA ALA A 738 28.34 2.20 -17.40
C ALA A 738 27.53 1.22 -16.52
N SER A 739 26.97 1.71 -15.41
CA SER A 739 26.14 0.94 -14.49
C SER A 739 24.83 0.45 -15.14
N THR A 740 24.17 1.27 -15.96
CA THR A 740 22.91 0.88 -16.65
C THR A 740 23.07 -0.27 -17.65
N LEU A 741 24.29 -0.52 -18.14
CA LEU A 741 24.58 -1.61 -19.09
C LEU A 741 24.67 -3.00 -18.44
N LEU A 742 24.69 -3.09 -17.10
CA LEU A 742 24.67 -4.35 -16.37
C LEU A 742 23.24 -4.86 -16.20
N GLU A 743 22.85 -5.90 -16.95
CA GLU A 743 21.49 -6.49 -16.85
C GLU A 743 21.21 -7.12 -15.48
N ASN A 744 22.24 -7.65 -14.81
CA ASN A 744 22.13 -8.34 -13.52
C ASN A 744 22.37 -7.44 -12.30
N GLY A 745 22.73 -6.17 -12.49
CA GLY A 745 23.10 -5.24 -11.41
C GLY A 745 24.56 -5.34 -10.96
N GLY A 746 24.84 -4.79 -9.77
CA GLY A 746 26.19 -4.68 -9.18
C GLY A 746 27.02 -3.50 -9.70
N SER A 747 28.17 -3.23 -9.07
CA SER A 747 29.09 -2.17 -9.51
C SER A 747 30.02 -2.64 -10.64
N PRO A 748 30.16 -1.89 -11.75
CA PRO A 748 31.10 -2.23 -12.84
C PRO A 748 32.57 -1.98 -12.49
N VAL A 749 32.87 -1.18 -11.46
CA VAL A 749 34.24 -0.69 -11.16
C VAL A 749 34.44 -0.56 -9.64
N SER A 750 35.62 -0.95 -9.14
CA SER A 750 36.06 -0.73 -7.76
C SER A 750 36.50 0.73 -7.53
N VAL A 751 35.57 1.67 -7.71
CA VAL A 751 35.74 3.11 -7.45
C VAL A 751 35.79 3.34 -5.94
N GLY A 752 36.55 4.35 -5.48
CA GLY A 752 36.58 4.71 -4.05
C GLY A 752 35.21 5.20 -3.56
N SER A 753 34.83 4.88 -2.32
CA SER A 753 33.55 5.30 -1.73
C SER A 753 33.30 6.81 -1.85
N SER A 754 34.32 7.63 -1.59
CA SER A 754 34.26 9.09 -1.75
C SER A 754 34.02 9.56 -3.20
N GLU A 755 34.47 8.81 -4.21
CA GLU A 755 34.25 9.14 -5.62
C GLU A 755 32.84 8.72 -6.06
N LEU A 756 32.37 7.55 -5.61
CA LEU A 756 30.97 7.12 -5.79
C LEU A 756 29.99 8.12 -5.16
N LEU A 757 30.28 8.65 -3.98
CA LEU A 757 29.44 9.65 -3.31
C LEU A 757 29.45 11.00 -4.05
N LYS A 758 30.60 11.44 -4.57
CA LYS A 758 30.68 12.66 -5.40
C LYS A 758 29.84 12.53 -6.68
N GLU A 759 29.93 11.38 -7.34
CA GLU A 759 29.14 11.06 -8.53
C GLU A 759 27.64 10.92 -8.21
N SER A 760 27.32 10.35 -7.05
CA SER A 760 25.95 10.25 -6.53
C SER A 760 25.30 11.63 -6.35
N ILE A 761 26.06 12.64 -5.90
CA ILE A 761 25.59 14.04 -5.84
C ILE A 761 25.41 14.64 -7.25
N HIS A 762 26.30 14.34 -8.20
CA HIS A 762 26.14 14.79 -9.59
C HIS A 762 24.83 14.29 -10.21
N VAL A 763 24.47 13.01 -10.05
CA VAL A 763 23.26 12.44 -10.67
C VAL A 763 21.93 12.89 -10.02
N ILE A 764 21.95 13.48 -8.82
CA ILE A 764 20.77 14.10 -8.19
C ILE A 764 20.70 15.63 -8.36
N SER A 765 21.63 16.23 -9.12
CA SER A 765 21.62 17.68 -9.41
C SER A 765 20.42 18.11 -10.26
N CYS A 766 19.96 19.34 -10.07
CA CYS A 766 18.67 19.79 -10.64
C CYS A 766 18.67 19.86 -12.17
N GLY A 767 19.84 20.12 -12.78
CA GLY A 767 20.02 20.17 -14.24
C GLY A 767 20.41 18.83 -14.88
N PHE A 768 20.51 17.72 -14.13
CA PHE A 768 20.92 16.44 -14.70
C PHE A 768 19.95 15.90 -15.77
N GLU A 769 18.68 16.26 -15.67
CA GLU A 769 17.62 15.80 -16.57
C GLU A 769 17.49 16.68 -17.84
N ASP A 770 18.18 17.82 -17.89
CA ASP A 770 18.14 18.74 -19.02
C ASP A 770 18.64 18.08 -20.31
N LYS A 771 17.84 18.22 -21.37
CA LYS A 771 18.08 17.63 -22.70
C LYS A 771 18.13 16.10 -22.74
N THR A 772 17.82 15.39 -21.65
CA THR A 772 17.78 13.91 -21.60
C THR A 772 16.39 13.32 -21.93
N GLU A 773 16.29 11.98 -22.01
CA GLU A 773 15.00 11.25 -22.12
C GLU A 773 14.30 10.98 -20.77
N TRP A 774 14.88 11.39 -19.64
CA TRP A 774 14.25 11.28 -18.31
C TRP A 774 12.89 11.98 -18.26
N GLY A 775 11.93 11.33 -17.60
CA GLY A 775 10.55 11.80 -17.48
C GLY A 775 9.71 11.69 -18.77
N LYS A 776 10.33 11.47 -19.93
CA LYS A 776 9.69 11.46 -21.25
C LYS A 776 9.55 10.05 -21.79
N GLU A 777 10.65 9.29 -21.77
CA GLU A 777 10.74 7.90 -22.21
C GLU A 777 11.40 7.00 -21.14
N VAL A 778 12.12 7.59 -20.18
CA VAL A 778 12.90 6.90 -19.12
C VAL A 778 12.40 7.28 -17.72
N GLY A 779 12.25 6.27 -16.86
CA GLY A 779 11.84 6.41 -15.46
C GLY A 779 10.33 6.54 -15.27
N TRP A 780 9.94 7.18 -14.16
CA TRP A 780 8.59 7.69 -13.93
C TRP A 780 8.31 8.83 -14.91
N ILE A 781 7.13 8.79 -15.54
CA ILE A 781 6.76 9.69 -16.64
C ILE A 781 6.10 10.97 -16.12
N TYR A 782 6.57 12.12 -16.61
CA TYR A 782 6.13 13.45 -16.17
C TYR A 782 4.89 13.95 -16.92
N GLY A 783 4.32 15.05 -16.45
CA GLY A 783 3.21 15.76 -17.10
C GLY A 783 1.80 15.37 -16.63
N SER A 784 1.67 14.56 -15.57
CA SER A 784 0.39 14.29 -14.90
C SER A 784 0.57 14.17 -13.38
N VAL A 785 -0.51 14.46 -12.63
CA VAL A 785 -0.67 14.23 -11.19
C VAL A 785 -0.89 12.73 -10.84
N THR A 786 -1.08 11.87 -11.84
CA THR A 786 -1.08 10.40 -11.71
C THR A 786 0.01 9.79 -12.61
N GLU A 787 1.28 9.99 -12.23
CA GLU A 787 2.44 9.44 -12.93
C GLU A 787 2.47 7.90 -12.91
N ASP A 788 1.78 7.29 -11.97
CA ASP A 788 1.77 5.85 -11.70
C ASP A 788 1.07 5.06 -12.82
N ILE A 789 -0.19 5.39 -13.11
CA ILE A 789 -0.97 4.76 -14.18
C ILE A 789 -0.28 5.01 -15.54
N LEU A 790 0.27 6.22 -15.73
CA LEU A 790 0.98 6.62 -16.95
C LEU A 790 2.27 5.81 -17.18
N THR A 791 3.09 5.66 -16.14
CA THR A 791 4.32 4.84 -16.19
C THR A 791 3.99 3.37 -16.44
N GLY A 792 3.00 2.81 -15.73
CA GLY A 792 2.54 1.43 -15.96
C GLY A 792 2.00 1.20 -17.38
N PHE A 793 1.29 2.18 -17.95
CA PHE A 793 0.80 2.17 -19.32
C PHE A 793 1.94 2.22 -20.36
N LYS A 794 2.92 3.12 -20.18
CA LYS A 794 4.12 3.23 -21.04
C LYS A 794 4.90 1.91 -21.06
N MET A 795 5.16 1.30 -19.90
CA MET A 795 5.81 -0.01 -19.81
C MET A 795 5.04 -1.12 -20.55
N HIS A 796 3.70 -1.16 -20.42
CA HIS A 796 2.87 -2.14 -21.15
C HIS A 796 2.81 -1.88 -22.66
N CYS A 797 2.99 -0.64 -23.12
CA CYS A 797 3.17 -0.32 -24.54
C CYS A 797 4.48 -0.89 -25.11
N HIS A 798 5.56 -0.91 -24.32
CA HIS A 798 6.84 -1.59 -24.62
C HIS A 798 6.77 -3.14 -24.50
N GLY A 799 5.56 -3.70 -24.45
CA GLY A 799 5.32 -5.15 -24.49
C GLY A 799 5.59 -5.90 -23.19
N TRP A 800 5.95 -5.20 -22.12
CA TRP A 800 6.13 -5.82 -20.80
C TRP A 800 4.81 -6.31 -20.21
N ARG A 801 4.93 -7.25 -19.27
CA ARG A 801 3.81 -7.86 -18.54
C ARG A 801 4.01 -7.59 -17.04
N SER A 802 2.99 -7.16 -16.32
CA SER A 802 3.04 -7.10 -14.85
C SER A 802 2.40 -8.35 -14.21
N VAL A 803 2.47 -8.43 -12.89
CA VAL A 803 1.88 -9.52 -12.09
C VAL A 803 1.16 -8.93 -10.88
N TYR A 804 -0.01 -9.49 -10.55
CA TYR A 804 -0.67 -9.24 -9.28
C TYR A 804 -0.38 -10.37 -8.30
N CYS A 805 0.14 -10.05 -7.11
CA CYS A 805 0.37 -11.00 -6.02
C CYS A 805 -0.59 -10.72 -4.85
N ILE A 806 -1.29 -11.74 -4.36
CA ILE A 806 -2.19 -11.64 -3.21
C ILE A 806 -1.83 -12.72 -2.18
N PRO A 807 -0.89 -12.44 -1.26
CA PRO A 807 -0.58 -13.36 -0.17
C PRO A 807 -1.72 -13.52 0.83
N LYS A 808 -1.62 -14.60 1.63
CA LYS A 808 -2.56 -14.91 2.73
C LYS A 808 -2.59 -13.83 3.81
N ARG A 809 -1.41 -13.29 4.16
CA ARG A 809 -1.24 -12.09 4.98
C ARG A 809 -0.94 -10.93 4.03
N ALA A 810 -1.71 -9.84 4.08
CA ALA A 810 -1.49 -8.67 3.23
C ALA A 810 -0.03 -8.20 3.30
N ALA A 811 0.63 -8.05 2.14
CA ALA A 811 2.05 -7.72 2.07
C ALA A 811 2.37 -6.34 2.69
N PHE A 812 1.64 -5.34 2.20
CA PHE A 812 1.72 -3.96 2.64
C PHE A 812 0.42 -3.56 3.30
N LYS A 813 0.52 -2.66 4.29
CA LYS A 813 -0.61 -1.98 4.93
C LYS A 813 -0.27 -0.51 5.14
N GLY A 814 -1.27 0.36 5.16
CA GLY A 814 -1.05 1.79 5.46
C GLY A 814 -2.25 2.49 6.09
N SER A 815 -2.16 3.79 6.29
CA SER A 815 -3.22 4.61 6.91
C SER A 815 -4.25 5.10 5.89
N ALA A 816 -5.53 4.79 6.09
CA ALA A 816 -6.61 5.34 5.26
C ALA A 816 -6.96 6.80 5.66
N PRO A 817 -7.43 7.65 4.72
CA PRO A 817 -8.05 8.93 5.07
C PRO A 817 -9.27 8.73 5.97
N ILE A 818 -9.23 9.31 7.17
CA ILE A 818 -10.18 9.06 8.26
C ILE A 818 -11.54 9.74 8.00
N ASN A 819 -11.54 10.92 7.38
CA ASN A 819 -12.74 11.73 7.11
C ASN A 819 -13.14 11.75 5.61
N LEU A 820 -14.35 12.23 5.32
CA LEU A 820 -14.88 12.27 3.96
C LEU A 820 -14.22 13.34 3.08
N SER A 821 -13.82 14.50 3.62
CA SER A 821 -13.25 15.58 2.82
C SER A 821 -11.92 15.17 2.20
N ASP A 822 -11.06 14.54 2.99
CA ASP A 822 -9.69 14.22 2.59
C ASP A 822 -9.71 13.01 1.64
N ARG A 823 -10.67 12.08 1.84
CA ARG A 823 -11.00 11.01 0.89
C ARG A 823 -11.53 11.55 -0.44
N LEU A 824 -12.39 12.57 -0.46
CA LEU A 824 -12.85 13.21 -1.69
C LEU A 824 -11.74 14.02 -2.37
N HIS A 825 -10.86 14.69 -1.62
CA HIS A 825 -9.67 15.34 -2.19
C HIS A 825 -8.65 14.35 -2.77
N GLN A 826 -8.53 13.14 -2.20
CA GLN A 826 -7.74 12.05 -2.79
C GLN A 826 -8.33 11.61 -4.14
N VAL A 827 -9.64 11.38 -4.22
CA VAL A 827 -10.34 11.01 -5.46
C VAL A 827 -10.32 12.14 -6.50
N LEU A 828 -10.41 13.40 -6.06
CA LEU A 828 -10.25 14.59 -6.92
C LEU A 828 -8.88 14.58 -7.61
N ARG A 829 -7.79 14.29 -6.89
CA ARG A 829 -6.43 14.19 -7.46
C ARG A 829 -6.31 13.05 -8.48
N TRP A 830 -6.89 11.87 -8.19
CA TRP A 830 -6.91 10.74 -9.12
C TRP A 830 -7.68 11.05 -10.40
N ALA A 831 -8.86 11.68 -10.28
CA ALA A 831 -9.67 12.06 -11.42
C ALA A 831 -9.02 13.19 -12.25
N LEU A 832 -8.35 14.15 -11.61
CA LEU A 832 -7.61 15.23 -12.28
C LEU A 832 -6.49 14.65 -13.15
N GLY A 833 -5.63 13.80 -12.57
CA GLY A 833 -4.55 13.14 -13.31
C GLY A 833 -5.06 12.26 -14.46
N SER A 834 -6.19 11.58 -14.26
CA SER A 834 -6.85 10.80 -15.32
C SER A 834 -7.30 11.68 -16.50
N VAL A 835 -7.83 12.89 -16.23
CA VAL A 835 -8.21 13.87 -17.27
C VAL A 835 -6.98 14.47 -17.95
N GLU A 836 -5.90 14.75 -17.21
CA GLU A 836 -4.61 15.16 -17.80
C GLU A 836 -4.07 14.09 -18.76
N ILE A 837 -4.08 12.81 -18.36
CA ILE A 837 -3.67 11.69 -19.24
C ILE A 837 -4.56 11.62 -20.49
N PHE A 838 -5.87 11.80 -20.36
CA PHE A 838 -6.82 11.78 -21.48
C PHE A 838 -6.52 12.85 -22.54
N LEU A 839 -6.15 14.06 -22.10
CA LEU A 839 -5.83 15.19 -22.99
C LEU A 839 -4.36 15.20 -23.45
N SER A 840 -3.50 14.41 -22.81
CA SER A 840 -2.07 14.31 -23.13
C SER A 840 -1.78 13.57 -24.45
N LYS A 841 -0.53 13.71 -24.92
CA LYS A 841 0.06 12.87 -25.98
C LYS A 841 -0.05 11.36 -25.71
N HIS A 842 -0.15 10.95 -24.44
CA HIS A 842 -0.12 9.56 -24.00
C HIS A 842 -1.50 8.92 -23.79
N CYS A 843 -2.59 9.55 -24.23
CA CYS A 843 -3.93 8.98 -24.09
C CYS A 843 -4.05 7.57 -24.74
N PRO A 844 -4.58 6.56 -24.03
CA PRO A 844 -4.73 5.18 -24.53
C PRO A 844 -5.60 5.00 -25.78
N ILE A 845 -6.37 6.03 -26.19
CA ILE A 845 -7.21 6.01 -27.39
C ILE A 845 -6.38 6.14 -28.67
N TRP A 846 -5.27 6.90 -28.67
CA TRP A 846 -4.41 7.12 -29.85
C TRP A 846 -2.93 6.79 -29.64
N TYR A 847 -2.41 6.72 -28.41
CA TYR A 847 -1.01 6.39 -28.15
C TYR A 847 -0.70 4.88 -28.27
N GLY A 848 0.53 4.53 -28.67
CA GLY A 848 1.06 3.17 -28.57
C GLY A 848 0.43 2.13 -29.51
N TYR A 849 -0.16 2.54 -30.64
CA TYR A 849 -0.58 1.60 -31.69
C TYR A 849 0.66 1.10 -32.44
N GLY A 850 0.73 -0.22 -32.67
CA GLY A 850 1.94 -0.91 -33.12
C GLY A 850 2.86 -1.38 -31.99
N GLY A 851 2.62 -0.96 -30.74
CA GLY A 851 3.31 -1.49 -29.55
C GLY A 851 2.76 -2.84 -29.08
N GLY A 852 3.33 -3.38 -27.99
CA GLY A 852 3.00 -4.70 -27.44
C GLY A 852 1.74 -4.78 -26.55
N LEU A 853 0.94 -3.71 -26.48
CA LEU A 853 -0.25 -3.63 -25.63
C LEU A 853 -1.43 -4.45 -26.19
N LYS A 854 -1.99 -5.36 -25.38
CA LYS A 854 -3.18 -6.16 -25.75
C LYS A 854 -4.45 -5.32 -25.86
N LEU A 855 -5.35 -5.66 -26.78
CA LEU A 855 -6.62 -4.94 -27.00
C LEU A 855 -7.49 -4.83 -25.73
N LEU A 856 -7.71 -5.92 -24.99
CA LEU A 856 -8.49 -5.88 -23.74
C LEU A 856 -7.76 -5.11 -22.62
N GLN A 857 -6.42 -5.08 -22.63
CA GLN A 857 -5.67 -4.23 -21.70
C GLN A 857 -5.84 -2.74 -22.08
N ARG A 858 -5.84 -2.42 -23.37
CA ARG A 858 -6.15 -1.06 -23.86
C ARG A 858 -7.56 -0.64 -23.46
N PHE A 859 -8.56 -1.51 -23.51
CA PHE A 859 -9.91 -1.20 -23.02
C PHE A 859 -9.90 -0.85 -21.52
N SER A 860 -9.15 -1.59 -20.69
CA SER A 860 -8.98 -1.23 -19.27
C SER A 860 -8.29 0.13 -19.08
N TYR A 861 -7.26 0.45 -19.87
CA TYR A 861 -6.58 1.74 -19.79
C TYR A 861 -7.46 2.89 -20.29
N ILE A 862 -8.28 2.68 -21.32
CA ILE A 862 -9.30 3.65 -21.74
C ILE A 862 -10.33 3.86 -20.62
N ASN A 863 -10.83 2.80 -19.99
CA ASN A 863 -11.75 2.92 -18.84
C ASN A 863 -11.12 3.72 -17.68
N SER A 864 -9.87 3.41 -17.34
CA SER A 864 -9.10 4.05 -16.26
C SER A 864 -8.75 5.53 -16.53
N VAL A 865 -8.95 6.02 -17.76
CA VAL A 865 -8.67 7.40 -18.17
C VAL A 865 -9.97 8.16 -18.47
N VAL A 866 -11.02 7.48 -18.93
CA VAL A 866 -12.31 8.08 -19.29
C VAL A 866 -13.32 8.11 -18.12
N TYR A 867 -13.15 7.33 -17.04
CA TYR A 867 -14.13 7.28 -15.94
C TYR A 867 -14.54 8.65 -15.33
N PRO A 868 -13.70 9.71 -15.27
CA PRO A 868 -14.14 11.00 -14.74
C PRO A 868 -15.19 11.68 -15.63
N TRP A 869 -15.16 11.43 -16.94
CA TRP A 869 -16.11 11.99 -17.91
C TRP A 869 -17.54 11.47 -17.69
N THR A 870 -17.69 10.28 -17.10
CA THR A 870 -18.99 9.71 -16.70
C THR A 870 -19.68 10.54 -15.60
N SER A 871 -18.98 11.50 -14.95
CA SER A 871 -19.60 12.47 -14.02
C SER A 871 -20.71 13.31 -14.65
N ILE A 872 -20.55 13.77 -15.90
CA ILE A 872 -21.55 14.60 -16.59
C ILE A 872 -22.87 13.84 -16.81
N PRO A 873 -22.90 12.68 -17.51
CA PRO A 873 -24.13 11.93 -17.68
C PRO A 873 -24.67 11.40 -16.35
N LEU A 874 -23.83 11.11 -15.34
CA LEU A 874 -24.31 10.74 -14.00
C LEU A 874 -25.04 11.90 -13.31
N LEU A 875 -24.46 13.11 -13.30
CA LEU A 875 -25.09 14.31 -12.73
C LEU A 875 -26.45 14.59 -13.39
N VAL A 876 -26.50 14.51 -14.71
CA VAL A 876 -27.73 14.69 -15.50
C VAL A 876 -28.73 13.59 -15.21
N TYR A 877 -28.33 12.32 -15.23
CA TYR A 877 -29.24 11.20 -14.99
C TYR A 877 -29.79 11.17 -13.56
N CYS A 878 -29.05 11.71 -12.58
CA CYS A 878 -29.52 11.87 -11.20
C CYS A 878 -30.47 13.08 -11.01
N THR A 879 -30.48 14.08 -11.91
CA THR A 879 -31.45 15.19 -11.86
C THR A 879 -32.73 14.91 -12.66
N LEU A 880 -32.68 14.06 -13.69
CA LEU A 880 -33.84 13.68 -14.52
C LEU A 880 -35.09 13.23 -13.71
N PRO A 881 -34.99 12.43 -12.63
CA PRO A 881 -36.16 12.02 -11.82
C PRO A 881 -36.84 13.21 -11.13
N ALA A 882 -36.06 14.12 -10.55
CA ALA A 882 -36.57 15.35 -9.95
C ALA A 882 -37.30 16.23 -10.99
N VAL A 883 -36.73 16.37 -12.18
CA VAL A 883 -37.35 17.13 -13.27
C VAL A 883 -38.67 16.48 -13.73
N CYS A 884 -38.75 15.14 -13.83
CA CYS A 884 -40.00 14.44 -14.17
C CYS A 884 -41.09 14.56 -13.09
N LEU A 885 -40.70 14.65 -11.82
CA LEU A 885 -41.63 14.89 -10.71
C LEU A 885 -42.13 16.34 -10.69
N LEU A 886 -41.27 17.31 -10.99
CA LEU A 886 -41.60 18.75 -10.97
C LEU A 886 -42.33 19.25 -12.23
N THR A 887 -42.13 18.62 -13.39
CA THR A 887 -42.69 19.09 -14.68
C THR A 887 -43.92 18.31 -15.16
N GLY A 888 -44.37 17.30 -14.43
CA GLY A 888 -45.48 16.44 -14.84
C GLY A 888 -45.18 15.49 -16.02
N LYS A 889 -44.07 15.68 -16.76
CA LYS A 889 -43.67 14.88 -17.93
C LYS A 889 -42.85 13.63 -17.54
N PHE A 890 -42.79 12.64 -18.43
CA PHE A 890 -42.07 11.39 -18.20
C PHE A 890 -41.17 10.98 -19.37
N ILE A 891 -40.11 10.23 -19.07
CA ILE A 891 -38.99 9.88 -19.97
C ILE A 891 -39.21 8.56 -20.72
N VAL A 892 -40.10 7.71 -20.21
CA VAL A 892 -40.43 6.40 -20.77
C VAL A 892 -41.86 6.49 -21.33
N PRO A 893 -42.14 5.99 -22.55
CA PRO A 893 -43.50 5.90 -23.06
C PRO A 893 -44.31 4.89 -22.22
N GLU A 894 -45.63 4.82 -22.46
CA GLU A 894 -46.48 3.82 -21.85
C GLU A 894 -45.94 2.40 -22.12
N ILE A 895 -45.74 1.64 -21.04
CA ILE A 895 -44.94 0.43 -21.07
C ILE A 895 -45.81 -0.73 -21.56
N SER A 896 -45.71 -1.06 -22.85
CA SER A 896 -46.36 -2.24 -23.43
C SER A 896 -45.81 -3.54 -22.83
N ASN A 897 -46.57 -4.64 -22.91
CA ASN A 897 -46.16 -5.96 -22.40
C ASN A 897 -44.75 -6.38 -22.88
N TYR A 898 -44.40 -6.07 -24.14
CA TYR A 898 -43.07 -6.33 -24.70
C TYR A 898 -41.98 -5.48 -24.03
N ALA A 899 -42.25 -4.19 -23.80
CA ALA A 899 -41.33 -3.30 -23.10
C ALA A 899 -41.13 -3.74 -21.64
N SER A 900 -42.20 -4.10 -20.92
CA SER A 900 -42.12 -4.61 -19.54
C SER A 900 -41.18 -5.81 -19.43
N ILE A 901 -41.26 -6.75 -20.38
CA ILE A 901 -40.38 -7.93 -20.43
C ILE A 901 -38.91 -7.53 -20.61
N ILE A 902 -38.60 -6.59 -21.50
CA ILE A 902 -37.22 -6.11 -21.72
C ILE A 902 -36.66 -5.40 -20.49
N PHE A 903 -37.43 -4.48 -19.88
CA PHE A 903 -37.00 -3.77 -18.67
C PHE A 903 -36.77 -4.75 -17.49
N MET A 904 -37.68 -5.70 -17.28
CA MET A 904 -37.53 -6.73 -16.24
C MET A 904 -36.33 -7.65 -16.51
N ALA A 905 -36.13 -8.08 -17.76
CA ALA A 905 -34.97 -8.88 -18.15
C ALA A 905 -33.65 -8.11 -17.90
N LEU A 906 -33.63 -6.80 -18.16
CA LEU A 906 -32.47 -5.94 -17.88
C LEU A 906 -32.17 -5.91 -16.38
N PHE A 907 -33.13 -5.56 -15.52
CA PHE A 907 -32.94 -5.53 -14.06
C PHE A 907 -32.49 -6.89 -13.49
N ILE A 908 -33.12 -7.99 -13.91
CA ILE A 908 -32.75 -9.35 -13.49
C ILE A 908 -31.33 -9.69 -13.96
N SER A 909 -30.95 -9.33 -15.20
CA SER A 909 -29.59 -9.56 -15.71
C SER A 909 -28.54 -8.74 -14.96
N ILE A 910 -28.86 -7.52 -14.50
CA ILE A 910 -27.96 -6.69 -13.69
C ILE A 910 -27.70 -7.37 -12.34
N ALA A 911 -28.77 -7.70 -11.61
CA ALA A 911 -28.69 -8.33 -10.30
C ALA A 911 -27.97 -9.69 -10.34
N ALA A 912 -28.33 -10.56 -11.28
CA ALA A 912 -27.69 -11.87 -11.44
C ALA A 912 -26.20 -11.75 -11.84
N THR A 913 -25.83 -10.75 -12.64
CA THR A 913 -24.42 -10.47 -12.98
C THR A 913 -23.63 -10.09 -11.72
N GLY A 914 -24.14 -9.14 -10.93
CA GLY A 914 -23.47 -8.65 -9.72
C GLY A 914 -23.32 -9.73 -8.64
N ILE A 915 -24.35 -10.57 -8.45
CA ILE A 915 -24.28 -11.72 -7.53
C ILE A 915 -23.16 -12.69 -7.94
N LEU A 916 -23.03 -13.02 -9.23
CA LEU A 916 -21.93 -13.88 -9.68
C LEU A 916 -20.55 -13.20 -9.58
N GLU A 917 -20.46 -11.88 -9.83
CA GLU A 917 -19.23 -11.10 -9.69
C GLU A 917 -18.71 -11.14 -8.24
N MET A 918 -19.58 -10.91 -7.26
CA MET A 918 -19.27 -11.06 -5.83
C MET A 918 -18.86 -12.50 -5.48
N GLN A 919 -19.57 -13.51 -5.99
CA GLN A 919 -19.30 -14.93 -5.70
C GLN A 919 -17.95 -15.45 -6.20
N TRP A 920 -17.38 -14.87 -7.28
CA TRP A 920 -16.03 -15.24 -7.73
C TRP A 920 -14.94 -14.32 -7.20
N GLY A 921 -15.23 -13.03 -6.99
CA GLY A 921 -14.32 -12.07 -6.37
C GLY A 921 -13.98 -12.43 -4.93
N GLY A 922 -15.01 -12.84 -4.16
CA GLY A 922 -14.96 -13.06 -2.71
C GLY A 922 -15.30 -11.79 -1.92
N VAL A 923 -16.20 -10.96 -2.43
CA VAL A 923 -16.59 -9.66 -1.85
C VAL A 923 -17.98 -9.77 -1.21
N GLY A 924 -18.16 -9.15 -0.04
CA GLY A 924 -19.45 -9.09 0.65
C GLY A 924 -20.41 -8.07 0.03
N ILE A 925 -21.72 -8.34 0.12
CA ILE A 925 -22.74 -7.50 -0.54
C ILE A 925 -22.75 -6.05 -0.01
N ASP A 926 -22.50 -5.85 1.28
CA ASP A 926 -22.44 -4.51 1.88
C ASP A 926 -21.25 -3.71 1.36
N ASP A 927 -20.09 -4.34 1.15
CA ASP A 927 -18.89 -3.68 0.62
C ASP A 927 -19.03 -3.39 -0.88
N TRP A 928 -19.70 -4.26 -1.64
CA TRP A 928 -20.06 -3.99 -3.03
C TRP A 928 -21.05 -2.82 -3.13
N TRP A 929 -22.10 -2.81 -2.31
CA TRP A 929 -23.08 -1.71 -2.30
C TRP A 929 -22.46 -0.37 -1.85
N ARG A 930 -21.62 -0.38 -0.81
CA ARG A 930 -20.86 0.82 -0.38
C ARG A 930 -19.94 1.35 -1.48
N ASN A 931 -19.34 0.47 -2.27
CA ASN A 931 -18.54 0.88 -3.44
C ASN A 931 -19.40 1.61 -4.49
N GLU A 932 -20.58 1.09 -4.83
CA GLU A 932 -21.49 1.75 -5.78
C GLU A 932 -22.03 3.08 -5.25
N GLN A 933 -22.40 3.16 -3.97
CA GLN A 933 -22.80 4.41 -3.32
C GLN A 933 -21.67 5.45 -3.36
N PHE A 934 -20.43 5.04 -3.03
CA PHE A 934 -19.27 5.92 -3.09
C PHE A 934 -18.90 6.34 -4.52
N TRP A 935 -19.08 5.46 -5.52
CA TRP A 935 -18.93 5.79 -6.94
C TRP A 935 -19.93 6.86 -7.38
N VAL A 936 -21.20 6.78 -6.97
CA VAL A 936 -22.19 7.85 -7.25
C VAL A 936 -21.80 9.16 -6.58
N ILE A 937 -21.44 9.13 -5.29
CA ILE A 937 -21.04 10.33 -4.53
C ILE A 937 -19.80 10.99 -5.16
N GLY A 938 -18.74 10.22 -5.43
CA GLY A 938 -17.51 10.70 -6.06
C GLY A 938 -17.71 11.18 -7.50
N GLY A 939 -18.58 10.50 -8.26
CA GLY A 939 -18.98 10.88 -9.61
C GLY A 939 -19.69 12.24 -9.67
N VAL A 940 -20.64 12.49 -8.76
CA VAL A 940 -21.37 13.76 -8.66
C VAL A 940 -20.50 14.90 -8.11
N SER A 941 -19.49 14.59 -7.28
CA SER A 941 -18.61 15.59 -6.64
C SER A 941 -17.21 15.67 -7.25
N ALA A 942 -16.28 14.85 -6.75
CA ALA A 942 -14.86 14.93 -7.06
C ALA A 942 -14.55 14.77 -8.55
N HIS A 943 -15.20 13.83 -9.26
CA HIS A 943 -14.97 13.62 -10.69
C HIS A 943 -15.44 14.81 -11.53
N LEU A 944 -16.58 15.42 -11.17
CA LEU A 944 -17.13 16.59 -11.85
C LEU A 944 -16.20 17.82 -11.70
N PHE A 945 -15.75 18.10 -10.47
CA PHE A 945 -14.79 19.19 -10.23
C PHE A 945 -13.43 18.93 -10.89
N ALA A 946 -12.92 17.69 -10.84
CA ALA A 946 -11.69 17.31 -11.52
C ALA A 946 -11.76 17.48 -13.04
N LEU A 947 -12.91 17.19 -13.66
CA LEU A 947 -13.12 17.37 -15.09
C LEU A 947 -13.02 18.85 -15.49
N PHE A 948 -13.72 19.74 -14.77
CA PHE A 948 -13.61 21.18 -15.02
C PHE A 948 -12.20 21.73 -14.73
N GLN A 949 -11.56 21.31 -13.64
CA GLN A 949 -10.20 21.73 -13.30
C GLN A 949 -9.16 21.25 -14.32
N GLY A 950 -9.24 19.98 -14.76
CA GLY A 950 -8.35 19.41 -15.75
C GLY A 950 -8.52 20.06 -17.13
N LEU A 951 -9.76 20.32 -17.55
CA LEU A 951 -10.03 21.08 -18.77
C LEU A 951 -9.49 22.51 -18.68
N LEU A 952 -9.71 23.22 -17.57
CA LEU A 952 -9.19 24.58 -17.38
C LEU A 952 -7.65 24.62 -17.41
N LYS A 953 -7.00 23.67 -16.73
CA LYS A 953 -5.55 23.56 -16.69
C LYS A 953 -4.95 23.27 -18.06
N VAL A 954 -5.48 22.29 -18.80
CA VAL A 954 -4.91 21.88 -20.09
C VAL A 954 -5.23 22.87 -21.22
N LEU A 955 -6.39 23.54 -21.20
CA LEU A 955 -6.79 24.49 -22.25
C LEU A 955 -6.29 25.92 -22.01
N PHE A 956 -6.13 26.35 -20.76
CA PHE A 956 -5.77 27.73 -20.41
C PHE A 956 -4.48 27.87 -19.56
N GLY A 957 -3.77 26.76 -19.28
CA GLY A 957 -2.50 26.78 -18.56
C GLY A 957 -2.62 27.14 -17.07
N VAL A 958 -3.82 27.05 -16.47
CA VAL A 958 -4.06 27.46 -15.08
C VAL A 958 -3.52 26.41 -14.10
N ASP A 959 -2.43 26.72 -13.42
CA ASP A 959 -1.84 25.83 -12.41
C ASP A 959 -2.74 25.67 -11.18
N THR A 960 -3.21 24.43 -10.99
CA THR A 960 -3.99 24.02 -9.83
C THR A 960 -3.06 23.75 -8.64
N ASN A 961 -3.14 24.57 -7.59
CA ASN A 961 -2.41 24.35 -6.34
C ASN A 961 -2.64 22.93 -5.79
N PHE A 962 -1.56 22.19 -5.59
CA PHE A 962 -1.58 20.79 -5.16
C PHE A 962 -1.48 20.71 -3.64
N THR A 963 -2.56 20.30 -2.98
CA THR A 963 -2.55 20.01 -1.54
C THR A 963 -2.31 18.52 -1.28
N VAL A 964 -1.33 18.23 -0.43
CA VAL A 964 -1.18 16.89 0.17
C VAL A 964 -2.28 16.74 1.21
N THR A 965 -3.03 15.65 1.14
CA THR A 965 -4.03 15.27 2.15
C THR A 965 -3.33 14.75 3.39
N SER A 966 -3.53 15.40 4.54
CA SER A 966 -3.02 14.98 5.85
C SER A 966 -3.31 13.51 6.14
N LYS A 967 -2.28 12.74 6.54
CA LYS A 967 -2.40 11.31 6.92
C LYS A 967 -2.03 11.07 8.39
N GLY A 968 -2.60 11.89 9.27
CA GLY A 968 -2.61 11.68 10.71
C GLY A 968 -4.01 11.92 11.25
N GLY A 969 -4.39 11.17 12.28
CA GLY A 969 -5.42 11.57 13.23
C GLY A 969 -4.74 11.87 14.55
N ASP A 970 -5.32 12.77 15.34
CA ASP A 970 -4.94 12.96 16.74
C ASP A 970 -5.37 11.72 17.57
N ASP A 971 -4.84 11.52 18.77
CA ASP A 971 -4.99 10.29 19.57
C ASP A 971 -6.41 10.04 20.14
N GLY A 972 -7.41 10.82 19.71
CA GLY A 972 -8.82 10.62 20.04
C GLY A 972 -9.46 9.44 19.29
N GLU A 973 -9.74 8.33 19.98
CA GLU A 973 -10.41 7.14 19.40
C GLU A 973 -11.69 7.52 18.62
N PHE A 974 -11.56 7.56 17.29
CA PHE A 974 -12.63 7.75 16.29
C PHE A 974 -13.39 9.09 16.27
N SER A 975 -12.97 10.14 17.00
CA SER A 975 -13.62 11.47 16.97
C SER A 975 -13.69 12.06 15.56
N ASP A 976 -12.58 11.97 14.83
CA ASP A 976 -12.36 12.71 13.59
C ASP A 976 -13.09 12.11 12.37
N LEU A 977 -13.61 10.88 12.47
CA LEU A 977 -14.51 10.32 11.44
C LEU A 977 -15.84 11.07 11.34
N TYR A 978 -16.24 11.77 12.42
CA TYR A 978 -17.49 12.51 12.54
C TYR A 978 -17.32 14.01 12.29
N LEU A 979 -16.08 14.53 12.21
CA LEU A 979 -15.80 15.93 11.87
C LEU A 979 -16.10 16.20 10.39
N PHE A 980 -17.30 16.71 10.13
CA PHE A 980 -17.73 17.14 8.81
C PHE A 980 -17.05 18.46 8.41
N LYS A 981 -15.90 18.38 7.73
CA LYS A 981 -15.25 19.54 7.09
C LYS A 981 -16.03 19.92 5.82
N TRP A 982 -16.75 21.04 5.84
CA TRP A 982 -17.47 21.55 4.67
C TRP A 982 -16.49 21.96 3.55
N THR A 983 -16.70 21.48 2.32
CA THR A 983 -15.91 21.87 1.15
C THR A 983 -16.81 22.08 -0.08
N SER A 984 -16.34 22.86 -1.05
CA SER A 984 -17.09 23.15 -2.29
C SER A 984 -17.44 21.90 -3.10
N LEU A 985 -16.69 20.80 -2.93
CA LEU A 985 -16.97 19.50 -3.54
C LEU A 985 -18.35 18.95 -3.15
N LEU A 986 -18.90 19.37 -2.01
CA LEU A 986 -20.16 18.87 -1.45
C LEU A 986 -21.40 19.60 -2.00
N ILE A 987 -21.22 20.71 -2.72
CA ILE A 987 -22.31 21.53 -3.26
C ILE A 987 -23.17 20.75 -4.30
N PRO A 988 -22.61 20.00 -5.28
CA PRO A 988 -23.43 19.24 -6.20
C PRO A 988 -24.22 18.11 -5.50
N PRO A 989 -23.62 17.24 -4.63
CA PRO A 989 -24.38 16.24 -3.88
C PRO A 989 -25.50 16.81 -3.01
N THR A 990 -25.28 17.92 -2.28
CA THR A 990 -26.35 18.54 -1.47
C THR A 990 -27.47 19.08 -2.35
N THR A 991 -27.13 19.76 -3.46
CA THR A 991 -28.12 20.30 -4.40
C THR A 991 -28.95 19.17 -5.04
N LEU A 992 -28.30 18.07 -5.44
CA LEU A 992 -28.96 16.90 -6.02
C LEU A 992 -29.90 16.19 -5.05
N LEU A 993 -29.52 16.11 -3.77
CA LEU A 993 -30.36 15.54 -2.72
C LEU A 993 -31.57 16.43 -2.46
N ILE A 994 -31.37 17.74 -2.31
CA ILE A 994 -32.43 18.72 -2.05
C ILE A 994 -33.45 18.73 -3.20
N ILE A 995 -33.01 18.79 -4.47
CA ILE A 995 -33.94 18.85 -5.61
C ILE A 995 -34.74 17.54 -5.79
N ASN A 996 -34.14 16.36 -5.51
CA ASN A 996 -34.88 15.10 -5.53
C ASN A 996 -35.87 14.99 -4.37
N VAL A 997 -35.54 15.46 -3.16
CA VAL A 997 -36.47 15.49 -2.03
C VAL A 997 -37.64 16.44 -2.30
N ILE A 998 -37.38 17.65 -2.81
CA ILE A 998 -38.44 18.60 -3.21
C ILE A 998 -39.30 17.99 -4.32
N GLY A 999 -38.69 17.37 -5.34
CA GLY A 999 -39.41 16.68 -6.41
C GLY A 999 -40.34 15.59 -5.89
N VAL A 1000 -39.87 14.73 -4.99
CA VAL A 1000 -40.71 13.68 -4.35
C VAL A 1000 -41.89 14.28 -3.60
N ILE A 1001 -41.67 15.33 -2.81
CA ILE A 1001 -42.74 15.96 -2.01
C ILE A 1001 -43.77 16.65 -2.92
N VAL A 1002 -43.33 17.36 -3.96
CA VAL A 1002 -44.22 18.03 -4.94
C VAL A 1002 -45.01 17.01 -5.76
N GLY A 1003 -44.35 15.97 -6.31
CA GLY A 1003 -45.01 14.95 -7.12
C GLY A 1003 -46.05 14.13 -6.35
N VAL A 1004 -45.81 13.86 -5.06
CA VAL A 1004 -46.82 13.23 -4.19
C VAL A 1004 -47.99 14.18 -3.92
N ALA A 1005 -47.75 15.48 -3.68
CA ALA A 1005 -48.81 16.44 -3.44
C ALA A 1005 -49.70 16.67 -4.68
N ASP A 1006 -49.10 16.71 -5.88
CA ASP A 1006 -49.80 16.79 -7.16
C ASP A 1006 -50.69 15.57 -7.42
N ALA A 1007 -50.16 14.35 -7.25
CA ALA A 1007 -50.93 13.12 -7.43
C ALA A 1007 -52.05 12.90 -6.38
N VAL A 1008 -51.90 13.49 -5.18
CA VAL A 1008 -52.98 13.55 -4.18
C VAL A 1008 -54.08 14.54 -4.57
N ASN A 1009 -53.75 15.59 -5.33
CA ASN A 1009 -54.73 16.56 -5.83
C ASN A 1009 -55.46 16.06 -7.10
N ASN A 1010 -54.74 15.40 -8.00
CA ASN A 1010 -55.21 15.04 -9.34
C ASN A 1010 -55.88 13.65 -9.43
N GLY A 1011 -56.04 12.95 -8.31
CA GLY A 1011 -56.81 11.71 -8.22
C GLY A 1011 -56.05 10.43 -8.60
N TYR A 1012 -56.75 9.29 -8.49
CA TYR A 1012 -56.14 7.95 -8.54
C TYR A 1012 -55.45 7.61 -9.86
N ASP A 1013 -55.89 8.16 -11.00
CA ASP A 1013 -55.32 7.85 -12.32
C ASP A 1013 -53.85 8.29 -12.47
N SER A 1014 -53.41 9.28 -11.68
CA SER A 1014 -52.02 9.75 -11.65
C SER A 1014 -51.02 8.78 -10.98
N TRP A 1015 -51.49 7.79 -10.20
CA TRP A 1015 -50.64 7.00 -9.30
C TRP A 1015 -49.72 6.00 -10.02
N GLY A 1016 -50.14 5.49 -11.18
CA GLY A 1016 -49.31 4.60 -12.01
C GLY A 1016 -48.03 5.30 -12.51
N PRO A 1017 -48.16 6.41 -13.27
CA PRO A 1017 -47.01 7.23 -13.69
C PRO A 1017 -46.18 7.77 -12.53
N LEU A 1018 -46.81 8.12 -11.39
CA LEU A 1018 -46.10 8.56 -10.18
C LEU A 1018 -45.13 7.50 -9.67
N PHE A 1019 -45.56 6.23 -9.56
CA PHE A 1019 -44.73 5.17 -8.96
C PHE A 1019 -43.38 5.00 -9.69
N GLY A 1020 -43.38 5.03 -11.02
CA GLY A 1020 -42.15 4.96 -11.81
C GLY A 1020 -41.19 6.15 -11.58
N ARG A 1021 -41.73 7.36 -11.42
CA ARG A 1021 -40.94 8.57 -11.13
C ARG A 1021 -40.36 8.55 -9.72
N LEU A 1022 -41.18 8.17 -8.73
CA LEU A 1022 -40.75 8.02 -7.33
C LEU A 1022 -39.69 6.94 -7.17
N PHE A 1023 -39.79 5.82 -7.89
CA PHE A 1023 -38.77 4.75 -7.86
C PHE A 1023 -37.38 5.27 -8.25
N PHE A 1024 -37.27 6.03 -9.35
CA PHE A 1024 -35.98 6.59 -9.77
C PHE A 1024 -35.46 7.68 -8.82
N ALA A 1025 -36.31 8.56 -8.30
CA ALA A 1025 -35.89 9.57 -7.33
C ALA A 1025 -35.44 8.94 -5.99
N PHE A 1026 -36.16 7.92 -5.51
CA PHE A 1026 -35.79 7.14 -4.33
C PHE A 1026 -34.45 6.41 -4.53
N TRP A 1027 -34.20 5.85 -5.71
CA TRP A 1027 -32.92 5.22 -6.04
C TRP A 1027 -31.73 6.19 -5.90
N VAL A 1028 -31.87 7.44 -6.39
CA VAL A 1028 -30.86 8.50 -6.22
C VAL A 1028 -30.68 8.86 -4.73
N ILE A 1029 -31.78 9.05 -4.00
CA ILE A 1029 -31.73 9.38 -2.56
C ILE A 1029 -31.05 8.27 -1.75
N VAL A 1030 -31.29 6.99 -2.05
CA VAL A 1030 -30.64 5.85 -1.38
C VAL A 1030 -29.13 5.77 -1.70
N HIS A 1031 -28.69 6.17 -2.89
CA HIS A 1031 -27.26 6.25 -3.20
C HIS A 1031 -26.57 7.41 -2.48
N LEU A 1032 -27.27 8.53 -2.28
CA LEU A 1032 -26.78 9.68 -1.51
C LEU A 1032 -27.02 9.55 0.01
N TYR A 1033 -27.70 8.50 0.49
CA TYR A 1033 -27.99 8.31 1.90
C TYR A 1033 -26.75 8.24 2.82
N PRO A 1034 -25.63 7.57 2.46
CA PRO A 1034 -24.42 7.61 3.27
C PRO A 1034 -23.82 9.02 3.40
N PHE A 1035 -23.96 9.84 2.35
CA PHE A 1035 -23.56 11.24 2.38
C PHE A 1035 -24.50 12.08 3.27
N LEU A 1036 -25.81 11.88 3.19
CA LEU A 1036 -26.78 12.50 4.12
C LEU A 1036 -26.50 12.11 5.58
N LYS A 1037 -26.19 10.82 5.86
CA LYS A 1037 -25.74 10.35 7.18
C LYS A 1037 -24.36 10.88 7.57
N GLY A 1038 -23.57 11.36 6.62
CA GLY A 1038 -22.34 12.13 6.84
C GLY A 1038 -22.63 13.55 7.30
N LEU A 1039 -23.50 14.27 6.57
CA LEU A 1039 -23.96 15.62 6.89
C LEU A 1039 -24.75 15.68 8.22
N LEU A 1040 -25.50 14.63 8.53
CA LEU A 1040 -26.18 14.40 9.81
C LEU A 1040 -25.32 13.59 10.80
N GLY A 1041 -24.00 13.61 10.65
CA GLY A 1041 -23.06 13.03 11.61
C GLY A 1041 -23.19 13.69 13.00
N LYS A 1042 -22.82 12.96 14.06
CA LYS A 1042 -23.02 13.39 15.46
C LYS A 1042 -22.53 14.82 15.74
N GLN A 1043 -23.47 15.76 15.72
CA GLN A 1043 -23.51 16.83 16.70
C GLN A 1043 -24.45 16.36 17.81
N ASP A 1044 -24.03 16.35 19.08
CA ASP A 1044 -24.86 15.95 20.22
C ASP A 1044 -25.93 17.01 20.60
N ARG A 1045 -26.57 17.61 19.58
CA ARG A 1045 -27.60 18.66 19.68
C ARG A 1045 -28.78 18.48 18.74
N THR A 1046 -28.67 17.71 17.66
CA THR A 1046 -29.72 17.54 16.65
C THR A 1046 -30.15 16.08 16.55
N PRO A 1047 -31.06 15.60 17.43
CA PRO A 1047 -31.58 14.24 17.32
C PRO A 1047 -32.32 14.09 15.98
N THR A 1048 -32.13 12.96 15.30
CA THR A 1048 -32.75 12.65 13.99
C THR A 1048 -34.27 12.82 13.99
N ILE A 1049 -34.89 12.66 15.16
CA ILE A 1049 -36.29 12.99 15.48
C ILE A 1049 -36.68 14.39 14.97
N VAL A 1050 -35.85 15.43 15.18
CA VAL A 1050 -36.14 16.81 14.74
C VAL A 1050 -36.14 16.92 13.22
N VAL A 1051 -35.28 16.19 12.52
CA VAL A 1051 -35.26 16.15 11.04
C VAL A 1051 -36.49 15.43 10.50
N VAL A 1052 -36.94 14.34 11.15
CA VAL A 1052 -38.19 13.66 10.79
C VAL A 1052 -39.39 14.58 11.03
N TRP A 1053 -39.47 15.27 12.17
CA TRP A 1053 -40.54 16.22 12.45
C TRP A 1053 -40.53 17.44 11.51
N SER A 1054 -39.37 17.97 11.11
CA SER A 1054 -39.32 19.09 10.16
C SER A 1054 -39.76 18.68 8.75
N ILE A 1055 -39.42 17.46 8.30
CA ILE A 1055 -39.92 16.89 7.04
C ILE A 1055 -41.44 16.68 7.10
N LEU A 1056 -41.97 16.13 8.20
CA LEU A 1056 -43.41 15.95 8.41
C LEU A 1056 -44.16 17.29 8.48
N LEU A 1057 -43.61 18.28 9.18
CA LEU A 1057 -44.22 19.61 9.26
C LEU A 1057 -44.20 20.30 7.88
N ALA A 1058 -43.10 20.18 7.13
CA ALA A 1058 -43.00 20.73 5.78
C ALA A 1058 -43.96 20.05 4.79
N SER A 1059 -44.16 18.74 4.87
CA SER A 1059 -45.12 18.04 4.01
C SER A 1059 -46.57 18.39 4.35
N ILE A 1060 -46.91 18.53 5.64
CA ILE A 1060 -48.22 19.04 6.08
C ILE A 1060 -48.44 20.47 5.58
N LEU A 1061 -47.47 21.37 5.75
CA LEU A 1061 -47.55 22.75 5.28
C LEU A 1061 -47.69 22.84 3.75
N LEU A 1062 -47.01 21.98 2.98
CA LEU A 1062 -47.19 21.94 1.52
C LEU A 1062 -48.56 21.38 1.12
N LEU A 1063 -49.06 20.32 1.78
CA LEU A 1063 -50.39 19.78 1.52
C LEU A 1063 -51.49 20.82 1.84
N VAL A 1064 -51.32 21.60 2.91
CA VAL A 1064 -52.19 22.77 3.20
C VAL A 1064 -52.04 23.83 2.11
N TRP A 1065 -50.82 24.19 1.71
CA TRP A 1065 -50.58 25.16 0.64
C TRP A 1065 -51.24 24.76 -0.69
N VAL A 1066 -51.02 23.55 -1.17
CA VAL A 1066 -51.63 23.03 -2.42
C VAL A 1066 -53.16 23.04 -2.34
N ARG A 1067 -53.75 22.73 -1.17
CA ARG A 1067 -55.20 22.72 -0.97
C ARG A 1067 -55.83 24.10 -0.78
N VAL A 1068 -55.04 25.11 -0.38
CA VAL A 1068 -55.49 26.49 -0.11
C VAL A 1068 -55.17 27.46 -1.27
N ASN A 1069 -54.12 27.18 -2.05
CA ASN A 1069 -53.62 28.07 -3.10
C ASN A 1069 -54.67 28.31 -4.20
N PRO A 1070 -55.20 29.54 -4.36
CA PRO A 1070 -56.25 29.84 -5.34
C PRO A 1070 -55.71 29.93 -6.79
N PHE A 1071 -54.40 29.85 -6.99
CA PHE A 1071 -53.75 30.00 -8.30
C PHE A 1071 -53.46 28.67 -9.02
N VAL A 1072 -53.74 27.53 -8.41
CA VAL A 1072 -53.85 26.27 -9.15
C VAL A 1072 -55.23 26.27 -9.83
N SER A 1073 -55.25 26.24 -11.16
CA SER A 1073 -56.50 26.12 -11.90
C SER A 1073 -57.17 24.80 -11.54
N ARG A 1074 -58.32 24.88 -10.85
CA ARG A 1074 -59.29 23.79 -10.89
C ARG A 1074 -59.78 23.74 -12.33
N ASP A 1075 -59.39 22.71 -13.07
CA ASP A 1075 -59.99 22.45 -14.37
C ASP A 1075 -61.50 22.36 -14.17
N GLY A 1076 -62.23 23.17 -14.94
CA GLY A 1076 -63.68 23.18 -14.88
C GLY A 1076 -64.25 21.83 -15.31
N PRO A 1077 -65.52 21.52 -14.97
CA PRO A 1077 -66.18 20.37 -15.55
C PRO A 1077 -66.06 20.44 -17.08
N VAL A 1078 -65.64 19.33 -17.71
CA VAL A 1078 -65.35 19.28 -19.15
C VAL A 1078 -66.58 19.76 -19.92
N LEU A 1079 -66.45 20.94 -20.54
CA LEU A 1079 -67.51 21.53 -21.35
C LEU A 1079 -67.56 20.79 -22.69
N GLU A 1080 -68.45 19.80 -22.79
CA GLU A 1080 -68.84 19.25 -24.08
C GLU A 1080 -69.35 20.38 -24.99
N ILE A 1081 -69.05 20.29 -26.28
CA ILE A 1081 -69.50 21.26 -27.27
C ILE A 1081 -71.01 21.09 -27.45
N CYS A 1082 -71.78 21.91 -26.74
CA CYS A 1082 -73.21 22.06 -26.96
C CYS A 1082 -73.45 22.46 -28.43
N GLY A 1083 -73.95 21.52 -29.24
CA GLY A 1083 -74.16 21.70 -30.68
C GLY A 1083 -75.34 22.60 -31.05
N LEU A 1084 -75.53 23.70 -30.33
CA LEU A 1084 -76.48 24.76 -30.64
C LEU A 1084 -75.77 25.90 -31.36
N ASP A 1085 -76.08 26.04 -32.63
CA ASP A 1085 -75.62 27.11 -33.51
C ASP A 1085 -76.31 28.43 -33.11
N CYS A 1086 -75.57 29.34 -32.46
CA CYS A 1086 -76.13 30.51 -31.77
C CYS A 1086 -76.29 31.77 -32.64
N ASP A 1087 -75.92 31.70 -33.93
CA ASP A 1087 -76.00 32.82 -34.88
C ASP A 1087 -77.34 32.86 -35.65
N LYS A 1088 -78.48 32.84 -34.92
CA LYS A 1088 -79.85 33.01 -35.47
C LYS A 1088 -80.79 33.81 -34.57
#